data_AF-A0A821SWQ1-F1
#
_entry.id   AF-A0A821SWQ1-F1
#
_cell.length_a   1.000
_cell.length_b   1.000
_cell.length_c   1.000
_cell.angle_alpha   90.00
_cell.angle_beta   90.00
_cell.angle_gamma   90.00
#
_symmetry.space_group_name_H-M   'P 1'
#
loop_
_entity.id
_entity.type
_entity.pdbx_description
1 polymer ?
#
loop_
_entity_poly.entity_id
_entity_poly.type
_entity_poly.pdbx_seq_one_letter_code
_entity_poly.pdbx_strand_id
1 'polypeptide(L)'
;MVLGPPGTGKSRTIANVVLNILPKLQKKKLLLCAPSNKACDELLRRIVDRFSEENIPCEPGTVIRVGCQASDEYKLSDYYLDHLVLQELVRQLKSKPDLLNSEAQKIEKKIVEKAKIVISTLNYCASTRLRHLVHKLALIIVDEASQGLEPDLLIPLRFRCHKLILVGDPNQLSPTVLSDAGRANYKDKSSTITMLITQYRMHLEICRFPNQCFYGGRLITHSSVAQRMAHFPLRPYSVYDLIHGRHEMDEGTRSSYNMLEVACIQRFCTMLVTNVNIWQSLIGQNSAMESTQSNSTTTIQLNDDFSIAIQRRIAVITPYSAQVALLQKYLPPAIDVMTADSSQGSEKDIIIISCVRGNDSIGFLDDKSRLNVMLTRAKYGLYIFGEVLNMYEFTRENLWLLMPDGVRLSASLSIPVPKHNHEKFPVLFEYKPYRKDDNFFNFDQSNIFYLTRRGFIVAKVDIHGTGSSEGVLIEREYTIEELNDCEHVIEQLAKYPHSNGRVGMYGLNWSAFNSLMMATFRRPNALQAVFAAHASDDLYKNDIHYPDGILHLDHYIVSIDQTNALPATPDYLINQQWIKQRFTRRPWSDIYLEHQLDNSFWRKHSIKYAYDNLTLPVYLIGGLYDPYKDVPTNIYEHARHISPKIKIVIGPFAHAMPENTNRHPGPGFDSLAEMVRWFNYWLKDNDRNNDILNEPDITLFIRTNLTTRNYRYEPQWPIPRQRIQRMYMNKGQKLTEQVISTTTEDKCVNNNVDTLEYRSWIGFEGGLWLGGLTGDQGLSDENCLIYQTDPIQETIEIVGFVNVSLQLVTTGAINGAQRQMPPANLEPNHPYIITIRLRFTTWTYFIGHRIRVAISNSMFPTYWPSPFAMNTSLFLEPSTTLIDLPVIPAMSSIPSSPLFTQQQVSSDDILSESFSGGKPRIYQKYETNLSTTIIFQRLTYELLPTNIFI
;
A
#
# COMPACT_ATOMS: atom_id res chain seq x y z
N MET A 1 -25.47 -27.01 14.14
CA MET A 1 -24.01 -26.84 14.12
C MET A 1 -23.66 -25.36 14.21
N VAL A 2 -22.55 -25.00 14.87
CA VAL A 2 -21.98 -23.65 14.85
C VAL A 2 -20.73 -23.67 13.99
N LEU A 3 -20.75 -22.96 12.85
CA LEU A 3 -19.57 -22.71 12.05
C LEU A 3 -18.84 -21.50 12.63
N GLY A 4 -17.58 -21.68 13.01
CA GLY A 4 -16.74 -20.63 13.58
C GLY A 4 -15.41 -20.47 12.82
N PRO A 5 -15.40 -19.69 11.74
CA PRO A 5 -14.21 -19.26 11.01
C PRO A 5 -13.11 -18.65 11.93
N PRO A 6 -11.86 -18.56 11.48
CA PRO A 6 -10.76 -18.06 12.31
C PRO A 6 -11.00 -16.62 12.76
N GLY A 7 -10.68 -16.34 14.02
CA GLY A 7 -10.94 -15.03 14.64
C GLY A 7 -12.39 -14.77 15.08
N THR A 8 -13.37 -15.61 14.73
CA THR A 8 -14.80 -15.38 15.07
C THR A 8 -15.19 -15.77 16.50
N GLY A 9 -14.25 -16.27 17.31
CA GLY A 9 -14.43 -16.46 18.74
C GLY A 9 -15.09 -17.78 19.18
N LYS A 10 -15.01 -18.88 18.41
CA LYS A 10 -15.52 -20.24 18.76
C LYS A 10 -15.57 -20.54 20.27
N SER A 11 -14.40 -20.69 20.88
CA SER A 11 -14.28 -21.12 22.28
C SER A 11 -14.76 -20.06 23.28
N ARG A 12 -14.77 -18.77 22.89
CA ARG A 12 -15.40 -17.67 23.65
C ARG A 12 -16.93 -17.75 23.60
N THR A 13 -17.51 -18.10 22.46
CA THR A 13 -18.94 -18.42 22.34
C THR A 13 -19.29 -19.65 23.17
N ILE A 14 -18.44 -20.70 23.19
CA ILE A 14 -18.65 -21.86 24.07
C ILE A 14 -18.60 -21.45 25.55
N ALA A 15 -17.60 -20.68 25.99
CA ALA A 15 -17.52 -20.20 27.37
C ALA A 15 -18.76 -19.36 27.78
N ASN A 16 -19.27 -18.50 26.89
CA ASN A 16 -20.52 -17.77 27.10
C ASN A 16 -21.76 -18.69 27.17
N VAL A 17 -21.81 -19.76 26.36
CA VAL A 17 -22.88 -20.77 26.44
C VAL A 17 -22.80 -21.55 27.76
N VAL A 18 -21.60 -21.90 28.23
CA VAL A 18 -21.37 -22.56 29.52
C VAL A 18 -21.85 -21.68 30.67
N LEU A 19 -21.45 -20.40 30.71
CA LEU A 19 -21.93 -19.42 31.70
C LEU A 19 -23.46 -19.32 31.72
N ASN A 20 -24.08 -19.09 30.56
CA ASN A 20 -25.53 -18.86 30.45
C ASN A 20 -26.39 -20.11 30.74
N ILE A 21 -25.78 -21.29 30.76
CA ILE A 21 -26.44 -22.57 31.09
C ILE A 21 -26.15 -23.00 32.54
N LEU A 22 -24.99 -22.67 33.13
CA LEU A 22 -24.61 -23.16 34.46
C LEU A 22 -25.66 -22.93 35.56
N PRO A 23 -26.28 -21.73 35.73
CA PRO A 23 -27.35 -21.53 36.71
C PRO A 23 -28.61 -22.38 36.47
N LYS A 24 -28.82 -22.84 35.24
CA LYS A 24 -29.98 -23.64 34.80
C LYS A 24 -29.71 -25.16 34.97
N LEU A 25 -28.47 -25.56 35.28
CA LEU A 25 -28.10 -26.95 35.54
C LEU A 25 -28.48 -27.37 36.97
N GLN A 26 -29.70 -27.86 37.15
CA GLN A 26 -30.21 -28.40 38.42
C GLN A 26 -29.39 -29.64 38.91
N LYS A 27 -29.89 -30.86 38.69
CA LYS A 27 -29.18 -32.14 38.94
C LYS A 27 -28.41 -32.66 37.72
N LYS A 28 -28.33 -31.86 36.65
CA LYS A 28 -27.66 -32.19 35.39
C LYS A 28 -26.27 -31.54 35.30
N LYS A 29 -25.45 -32.01 34.34
CA LYS A 29 -24.06 -31.61 34.09
C LYS A 29 -23.82 -31.25 32.61
N LEU A 30 -22.69 -30.63 32.29
CA LEU A 30 -22.17 -30.46 30.93
C LEU A 30 -20.98 -31.40 30.68
N LEU A 31 -20.88 -31.89 29.45
CA LEU A 31 -19.66 -32.51 28.90
C LEU A 31 -19.17 -31.64 27.75
N LEU A 32 -17.90 -31.26 27.80
CA LEU A 32 -17.20 -30.53 26.76
C LEU A 32 -16.11 -31.42 26.19
N CYS A 33 -16.08 -31.58 24.88
CA CYS A 33 -15.12 -32.41 24.17
C CYS A 33 -14.36 -31.64 23.09
N ALA A 34 -13.16 -32.13 22.78
CA ALA A 34 -12.38 -31.73 21.62
C ALA A 34 -11.54 -32.94 21.14
N PRO A 35 -11.01 -32.95 19.91
CA PRO A 35 -10.22 -34.09 19.42
C PRO A 35 -8.84 -34.22 20.09
N SER A 36 -8.20 -33.12 20.49
CA SER A 36 -6.85 -33.12 21.07
C SER A 36 -6.81 -32.56 22.51
N ASN A 37 -5.82 -32.98 23.30
CA ASN A 37 -5.61 -32.43 24.65
C ASN A 37 -5.34 -30.92 24.63
N LYS A 38 -4.55 -30.42 23.66
CA LYS A 38 -4.29 -28.98 23.47
C LYS A 38 -5.58 -28.18 23.28
N ALA A 39 -6.54 -28.69 22.51
CA ALA A 39 -7.84 -28.06 22.32
C ALA A 39 -8.72 -28.11 23.59
N CYS A 40 -8.69 -29.21 24.36
CA CYS A 40 -9.35 -29.27 25.66
C CYS A 40 -8.75 -28.28 26.68
N ASP A 41 -7.43 -28.03 26.62
CA ASP A 41 -6.71 -27.18 27.57
C ASP A 41 -6.95 -25.69 27.28
N GLU A 42 -6.92 -25.29 26.01
CA GLU A 42 -7.37 -23.95 25.58
C GLU A 42 -8.86 -23.73 25.89
N LEU A 43 -9.72 -24.73 25.71
CA LEU A 43 -11.14 -24.62 26.06
C LEU A 43 -11.36 -24.47 27.57
N LEU A 44 -10.62 -25.20 28.41
CA LEU A 44 -10.61 -25.00 29.86
C LEU A 44 -10.18 -23.58 30.21
N ARG A 45 -9.06 -23.11 29.65
CA ARG A 45 -8.51 -21.77 29.90
C ARG A 45 -9.53 -20.69 29.56
N ARG A 46 -10.16 -20.75 28.38
CA ARG A 46 -11.20 -19.80 27.95
C ARG A 46 -12.44 -19.78 28.85
N ILE A 47 -12.73 -20.88 29.55
CA ILE A 47 -13.80 -20.94 30.55
C ILE A 47 -13.36 -20.30 31.86
N VAL A 48 -12.15 -20.61 32.35
CA VAL A 48 -11.58 -20.00 33.56
C VAL A 48 -11.43 -18.48 33.40
N ASP A 49 -10.82 -18.01 32.31
CA ASP A 49 -10.70 -16.58 31.94
C ASP A 49 -12.07 -15.90 32.03
N ARG A 50 -13.08 -16.50 31.37
CA ARG A 50 -14.41 -15.91 31.19
C ARG A 50 -15.27 -15.94 32.46
N PHE A 51 -15.01 -16.88 33.37
CA PHE A 51 -15.60 -16.86 34.71
C PHE A 51 -14.99 -15.74 35.56
N SER A 52 -13.66 -15.57 35.48
CA SER A 52 -12.94 -14.51 36.20
C SER A 52 -13.40 -13.10 35.78
N GLU A 53 -13.58 -12.85 34.47
CA GLU A 53 -14.08 -11.57 33.95
C GLU A 53 -15.45 -11.16 34.50
N GLU A 54 -16.34 -12.13 34.71
CA GLU A 54 -17.69 -11.90 35.25
C GLU A 54 -17.72 -11.95 36.78
N ASN A 55 -16.55 -12.03 37.44
CA ASN A 55 -16.38 -12.20 38.89
C ASN A 55 -17.09 -13.46 39.46
N ILE A 56 -17.21 -14.52 38.65
CA ILE A 56 -17.82 -15.79 39.06
C ILE A 56 -16.71 -16.78 39.47
N PRO A 57 -16.71 -17.34 40.70
CA PRO A 57 -15.67 -18.26 41.13
C PRO A 57 -15.72 -19.59 40.36
N CYS A 58 -14.68 -19.85 39.57
CA CYS A 58 -14.51 -21.12 38.85
C CYS A 58 -13.85 -22.18 39.76
N GLU A 59 -14.57 -22.68 40.77
CA GLU A 59 -14.01 -23.65 41.73
C GLU A 59 -13.43 -24.91 41.03
N PRO A 60 -12.16 -25.27 41.30
CA PRO A 60 -11.63 -26.59 40.99
C PRO A 60 -12.50 -27.70 41.57
N GLY A 61 -12.77 -28.76 40.79
CA GLY A 61 -13.70 -29.82 41.17
C GLY A 61 -15.19 -29.48 40.95
N THR A 62 -15.54 -28.21 40.70
CA THR A 62 -16.82 -27.84 40.07
C THR A 62 -16.69 -27.83 38.55
N VAL A 63 -15.53 -27.41 38.04
CA VAL A 63 -15.01 -27.75 36.70
C VAL A 63 -13.90 -28.80 36.86
N ILE A 64 -13.90 -29.84 36.00
CA ILE A 64 -12.80 -30.81 35.93
C ILE A 64 -12.35 -31.08 34.50
N ARG A 65 -11.04 -31.30 34.34
CA ARG A 65 -10.37 -31.75 33.12
C ARG A 65 -9.89 -33.18 33.31
N VAL A 66 -10.13 -34.04 32.32
CA VAL A 66 -9.84 -35.47 32.40
C VAL A 66 -9.16 -35.95 31.12
N GLY A 67 -7.96 -36.50 31.26
CA GLY A 67 -7.02 -36.81 30.18
C GLY A 67 -5.61 -36.30 30.53
N CYS A 68 -4.65 -36.48 29.63
CA CYS A 68 -3.29 -35.98 29.81
C CYS A 68 -3.22 -34.46 29.56
N GLN A 69 -2.32 -33.79 30.28
CA GLN A 69 -2.02 -32.37 30.09
C GLN A 69 -1.13 -32.16 28.86
N ALA A 70 -1.42 -31.12 28.06
CA ALA A 70 -0.68 -30.83 26.83
C ALA A 70 0.38 -29.71 26.96
N SER A 71 0.25 -28.85 27.98
CA SER A 71 1.19 -27.76 28.26
C SER A 71 1.06 -27.29 29.72
N ASP A 72 2.17 -26.86 30.34
CA ASP A 72 2.19 -26.21 31.66
C ASP A 72 2.04 -24.67 31.59
N GLU A 73 2.09 -24.09 30.39
CA GLU A 73 2.08 -22.64 30.08
C GLU A 73 0.98 -21.85 30.83
N TYR A 74 -0.17 -22.49 31.07
CA TYR A 74 -1.37 -21.87 31.64
C TYR A 74 -1.66 -22.24 33.10
N LYS A 75 -0.78 -23.00 33.78
CA LYS A 75 -0.93 -23.42 35.19
C LYS A 75 -2.30 -24.05 35.53
N LEU A 76 -2.84 -24.85 34.63
CA LEU A 76 -4.20 -25.42 34.74
C LEU A 76 -4.30 -26.69 35.62
N SER A 77 -3.22 -27.08 36.28
CA SER A 77 -3.08 -28.35 37.02
C SER A 77 -4.18 -28.58 38.06
N ASP A 78 -4.61 -27.54 38.79
CA ASP A 78 -5.69 -27.65 39.80
C ASP A 78 -7.04 -28.11 39.24
N TYR A 79 -7.30 -27.97 37.95
CA TYR A 79 -8.53 -28.48 37.33
C TYR A 79 -8.44 -29.95 36.89
N TYR A 80 -7.25 -30.57 36.91
CA TYR A 80 -7.08 -31.97 36.50
C TYR A 80 -7.63 -32.94 37.55
N LEU A 81 -8.43 -33.91 37.10
CA LEU A 81 -9.02 -34.92 37.98
C LEU A 81 -7.96 -35.68 38.78
N ASP A 82 -6.84 -36.03 38.14
CA ASP A 82 -5.74 -36.76 38.81
C ASP A 82 -5.03 -35.90 39.86
N HIS A 83 -4.86 -34.59 39.61
CA HIS A 83 -4.29 -33.65 40.59
C HIS A 83 -5.24 -33.43 41.79
N LEU A 84 -6.54 -33.25 41.52
CA LEU A 84 -7.58 -33.13 42.56
C LEU A 84 -7.71 -34.39 43.42
N VAL A 85 -7.60 -35.59 42.81
CA VAL A 85 -7.58 -36.86 43.54
C VAL A 85 -6.33 -36.96 44.41
N LEU A 86 -5.15 -36.58 43.90
CA LEU A 86 -3.90 -36.57 44.67
C LEU A 86 -3.94 -35.57 45.84
N GLN A 87 -4.43 -34.35 45.63
CA GLN A 87 -4.59 -33.35 46.71
C GLN A 87 -5.51 -33.87 47.84
N GLU A 88 -6.66 -34.42 47.49
CA GLU A 88 -7.61 -34.95 48.47
C GLU A 88 -7.11 -36.24 49.15
N LEU A 89 -6.38 -37.11 48.42
CA LEU A 89 -5.75 -38.31 48.99
C LEU A 89 -4.65 -37.93 49.97
N VAL A 90 -3.77 -36.97 49.65
CA VAL A 90 -2.75 -36.45 50.57
C VAL A 90 -3.39 -35.78 51.79
N ARG A 91 -4.50 -35.06 51.61
CA ARG A 91 -5.27 -34.46 52.73
C ARG A 91 -5.83 -35.53 53.66
N GLN A 92 -6.35 -36.64 53.12
CA GLN A 92 -6.87 -37.75 53.93
C GLN A 92 -5.77 -38.59 54.59
N LEU A 93 -4.66 -38.88 53.89
CA LEU A 93 -3.50 -39.60 54.44
C LEU A 93 -2.88 -38.87 55.65
N LYS A 94 -2.82 -37.53 55.62
CA LYS A 94 -2.43 -36.71 56.78
C LYS A 94 -3.34 -36.87 58.02
N SER A 95 -4.54 -37.43 57.86
CA SER A 95 -5.47 -37.71 58.96
C SER A 95 -5.59 -39.19 59.32
N LYS A 96 -5.23 -40.11 58.41
CA LYS A 96 -5.28 -41.57 58.55
C LYS A 96 -4.20 -42.20 57.66
N PRO A 97 -3.07 -42.69 58.22
CA PRO A 97 -1.98 -43.23 57.41
C PRO A 97 -2.33 -44.49 56.60
N ASP A 98 -3.22 -45.36 57.10
CA ASP A 98 -3.43 -46.72 56.59
C ASP A 98 -4.34 -46.84 55.34
N LEU A 99 -4.47 -45.77 54.54
CA LEU A 99 -5.43 -45.70 53.42
C LEU A 99 -4.87 -46.30 52.11
N LEU A 100 -5.26 -47.54 51.82
CA LEU A 100 -4.94 -48.25 50.57
C LEU A 100 -5.71 -47.72 49.34
N ASN A 101 -5.17 -48.02 48.15
CA ASN A 101 -5.62 -47.59 46.80
C ASN A 101 -7.14 -47.64 46.51
N SER A 102 -7.93 -48.43 47.25
CA SER A 102 -9.40 -48.45 47.10
C SER A 102 -10.07 -47.11 47.45
N GLU A 103 -9.43 -46.24 48.24
CA GLU A 103 -9.95 -44.90 48.56
C GLU A 103 -9.83 -43.92 47.40
N ALA A 104 -8.76 -43.99 46.61
CA ALA A 104 -8.55 -43.07 45.47
C ALA A 104 -9.71 -43.13 44.46
N GLN A 105 -10.25 -44.34 44.19
CA GLN A 105 -11.43 -44.51 43.34
C GLN A 105 -12.72 -43.93 43.96
N LYS A 106 -12.86 -43.94 45.29
CA LYS A 106 -13.99 -43.32 46.00
C LYS A 106 -13.89 -41.79 45.96
N ILE A 107 -12.68 -41.25 46.12
CA ILE A 107 -12.35 -39.83 46.00
C ILE A 107 -12.66 -39.34 44.58
N GLU A 108 -12.12 -40.02 43.57
CA GLU A 108 -12.36 -39.73 42.14
C GLU A 108 -13.86 -39.70 41.83
N LYS A 109 -14.59 -40.74 42.23
CA LYS A 109 -16.04 -40.81 42.02
C LYS A 109 -16.76 -39.62 42.67
N LYS A 110 -16.42 -39.24 43.91
CA LYS A 110 -16.99 -38.07 44.58
C LYS A 110 -16.72 -36.78 43.81
N ILE A 111 -15.51 -36.59 43.28
CA ILE A 111 -15.13 -35.40 42.49
C ILE A 111 -15.94 -35.36 41.18
N VAL A 112 -15.98 -36.45 40.41
CA VAL A 112 -16.77 -36.56 39.17
C VAL A 112 -18.27 -36.41 39.43
N GLU A 113 -18.77 -36.84 40.60
CA GLU A 113 -20.16 -36.64 41.02
C GLU A 113 -20.45 -35.21 41.54
N LYS A 114 -19.48 -34.46 42.10
CA LYS A 114 -19.61 -33.00 42.37
C LYS A 114 -19.62 -32.17 41.07
N ALA A 115 -18.67 -32.42 40.16
CA ALA A 115 -18.38 -31.54 39.02
C ALA A 115 -19.59 -31.20 38.13
N LYS A 116 -19.86 -29.91 37.89
CA LYS A 116 -20.92 -29.44 37.00
C LYS A 116 -20.50 -29.48 35.53
N ILE A 117 -19.22 -29.26 35.25
CA ILE A 117 -18.63 -29.22 33.91
C ILE A 117 -17.48 -30.23 33.87
N VAL A 118 -17.48 -31.10 32.86
CA VAL A 118 -16.43 -32.10 32.61
C VAL A 118 -15.83 -31.85 31.24
N ILE A 119 -14.51 -31.74 31.15
CA ILE A 119 -13.76 -31.48 29.91
C ILE A 119 -12.85 -32.68 29.62
N SER A 120 -12.98 -33.31 28.45
CA SER A 120 -12.19 -34.49 28.08
C SER A 120 -12.11 -34.66 26.57
N THR A 121 -11.08 -35.34 26.04
CA THR A 121 -11.02 -35.57 24.58
C THR A 121 -12.13 -36.54 24.13
N LEU A 122 -12.49 -36.49 22.84
CA LEU A 122 -13.50 -37.38 22.25
C LEU A 122 -13.24 -38.86 22.61
N ASN A 123 -11.98 -39.31 22.47
CA ASN A 123 -11.57 -40.66 22.81
C ASN A 123 -11.50 -40.90 24.33
N TYR A 124 -10.95 -39.98 25.13
CA TYR A 124 -10.85 -40.19 26.58
C TYR A 124 -12.23 -40.22 27.27
N CYS A 125 -13.27 -39.60 26.69
CA CYS A 125 -14.63 -39.70 27.25
C CYS A 125 -15.23 -41.13 27.18
N ALA A 126 -14.61 -42.06 26.46
CA ALA A 126 -14.91 -43.50 26.54
C ALA A 126 -14.52 -44.14 27.89
N SER A 127 -13.65 -43.49 28.67
CA SER A 127 -13.10 -44.01 29.94
C SER A 127 -14.17 -44.45 30.95
N THR A 128 -13.89 -45.55 31.66
CA THR A 128 -14.75 -46.09 32.72
C THR A 128 -14.94 -45.11 33.88
N ARG A 129 -13.94 -44.25 34.13
CA ARG A 129 -13.96 -43.13 35.10
C ARG A 129 -15.21 -42.25 34.96
N LEU A 130 -15.68 -42.04 33.73
CA LEU A 130 -16.84 -41.18 33.43
C LEU A 130 -18.17 -41.94 33.30
N ARG A 131 -18.20 -43.27 33.47
CA ARG A 131 -19.41 -44.11 33.29
C ARG A 131 -20.61 -43.66 34.16
N HIS A 132 -20.36 -42.99 35.28
CA HIS A 132 -21.39 -42.46 36.17
C HIS A 132 -22.09 -41.17 35.65
N LEU A 133 -21.72 -40.65 34.47
CA LEU A 133 -22.35 -39.48 33.83
C LEU A 133 -23.53 -39.81 32.90
N VAL A 134 -23.75 -41.09 32.56
CA VAL A 134 -24.86 -41.52 31.70
C VAL A 134 -26.21 -41.05 32.28
N HIS A 135 -27.09 -40.51 31.44
CA HIS A 135 -28.35 -39.83 31.80
C HIS A 135 -28.20 -38.55 32.68
N LYS A 136 -27.01 -38.21 33.21
CA LYS A 136 -26.79 -36.99 34.02
C LYS A 136 -26.46 -35.74 33.18
N LEU A 137 -26.15 -35.86 31.89
CA LEU A 137 -25.86 -34.70 31.04
C LEU A 137 -27.13 -33.95 30.59
N ALA A 138 -27.05 -32.61 30.54
CA ALA A 138 -28.06 -31.73 29.92
C ALA A 138 -27.72 -31.36 28.47
N LEU A 139 -26.42 -31.20 28.19
CA LEU A 139 -25.88 -30.80 26.89
C LEU A 139 -24.46 -31.35 26.75
N ILE A 140 -24.11 -31.77 25.53
CA ILE A 140 -22.74 -32.04 25.09
C ILE A 140 -22.33 -30.94 24.11
N ILE A 141 -21.12 -30.40 24.26
CA ILE A 141 -20.51 -29.49 23.27
C ILE A 141 -19.20 -30.13 22.77
N VAL A 142 -18.96 -30.11 21.47
CA VAL A 142 -17.67 -30.45 20.86
C VAL A 142 -17.08 -29.20 20.23
N ASP A 143 -15.90 -28.77 20.68
CA ASP A 143 -15.08 -27.75 20.00
C ASP A 143 -14.10 -28.41 19.02
N GLU A 144 -13.70 -27.65 17.99
CA GLU A 144 -12.92 -28.15 16.85
C GLU A 144 -13.49 -29.46 16.23
N ALA A 145 -14.82 -29.57 16.17
CA ALA A 145 -15.54 -30.76 15.72
C ALA A 145 -15.22 -31.17 14.27
N SER A 146 -14.69 -30.26 13.44
CA SER A 146 -14.25 -30.53 12.07
C SER A 146 -12.88 -31.24 11.96
N GLN A 147 -12.13 -31.37 13.06
CA GLN A 147 -10.87 -32.14 13.13
C GLN A 147 -11.09 -33.60 13.58
N GLY A 148 -12.28 -33.97 14.06
CA GLY A 148 -12.61 -35.34 14.49
C GLY A 148 -13.23 -36.16 13.37
N LEU A 149 -13.04 -37.48 13.39
CA LEU A 149 -13.77 -38.39 12.48
C LEU A 149 -15.22 -38.50 12.95
N GLU A 150 -16.16 -38.80 12.03
CA GLU A 150 -17.57 -38.96 12.39
C GLU A 150 -17.81 -40.02 13.50
N PRO A 151 -17.13 -41.19 13.53
CA PRO A 151 -17.20 -42.11 14.67
C PRO A 151 -16.74 -41.53 16.00
N ASP A 152 -15.75 -40.63 16.02
CA ASP A 152 -15.26 -39.99 17.25
C ASP A 152 -16.36 -39.10 17.88
N LEU A 153 -17.14 -38.42 17.02
CA LEU A 153 -18.29 -37.60 17.42
C LEU A 153 -19.45 -38.43 17.99
N LEU A 154 -19.50 -39.74 17.73
CA LEU A 154 -20.47 -40.65 18.34
C LEU A 154 -20.08 -41.09 19.77
N ILE A 155 -18.80 -41.03 20.15
CA ILE A 155 -18.34 -41.52 21.46
C ILE A 155 -19.03 -40.77 22.62
N PRO A 156 -19.18 -39.42 22.62
CA PRO A 156 -19.92 -38.71 23.66
C PRO A 156 -21.42 -39.09 23.74
N LEU A 157 -22.04 -39.54 22.64
CA LEU A 157 -23.48 -39.86 22.63
C LEU A 157 -23.83 -41.07 23.51
N ARG A 158 -22.85 -41.89 23.90
CA ARG A 158 -23.00 -42.98 24.90
C ARG A 158 -23.64 -42.53 26.22
N PHE A 159 -23.49 -41.25 26.57
CA PHE A 159 -24.06 -40.68 27.79
C PHE A 159 -25.57 -40.38 27.71
N ARG A 160 -26.20 -40.64 26.54
CA ARG A 160 -27.65 -40.48 26.28
C ARG A 160 -28.14 -39.05 26.56
N CYS A 161 -27.45 -38.07 25.97
CA CYS A 161 -27.86 -36.67 26.02
C CYS A 161 -28.76 -36.33 24.83
N HIS A 162 -29.82 -35.54 25.06
CA HIS A 162 -30.78 -35.14 24.01
C HIS A 162 -30.37 -33.86 23.26
N LYS A 163 -29.24 -33.23 23.61
CA LYS A 163 -28.74 -32.03 22.93
C LYS A 163 -27.22 -32.10 22.75
N LEU A 164 -26.79 -31.94 21.50
CA LEU A 164 -25.40 -31.87 21.07
C LEU A 164 -25.19 -30.53 20.34
N ILE A 165 -24.10 -29.84 20.62
CA ILE A 165 -23.64 -28.68 19.85
C ILE A 165 -22.25 -29.00 19.31
N LEU A 166 -22.15 -29.18 17.99
CA LEU A 166 -20.87 -29.22 17.28
C LEU A 166 -20.46 -27.79 16.94
N VAL A 167 -19.23 -27.43 17.28
CA VAL A 167 -18.57 -26.15 16.95
C VAL A 167 -17.27 -26.46 16.22
N GLY A 168 -17.03 -25.83 15.07
CA GLY A 168 -15.86 -26.14 14.26
C GLY A 168 -15.75 -25.25 13.02
N ASP A 169 -14.80 -25.58 12.15
CA ASP A 169 -14.60 -24.91 10.87
C ASP A 169 -14.21 -25.94 9.79
N PRO A 170 -15.12 -26.32 8.88
CA PRO A 170 -14.88 -27.32 7.85
C PRO A 170 -13.96 -26.81 6.73
N ASN A 171 -13.67 -25.51 6.69
CA ASN A 171 -12.72 -24.94 5.74
C ASN A 171 -11.26 -25.00 6.25
N GLN A 172 -11.04 -25.32 7.53
CA GLN A 172 -9.70 -25.60 8.07
C GLN A 172 -9.44 -27.12 8.06
N LEU A 173 -8.36 -27.58 8.70
CA LEU A 173 -7.93 -28.98 8.66
C LEU A 173 -9.03 -29.95 9.10
N SER A 174 -9.31 -30.89 8.19
CA SER A 174 -10.16 -32.07 8.39
C SER A 174 -9.41 -33.18 9.16
N PRO A 175 -10.09 -34.20 9.70
CA PRO A 175 -9.43 -35.37 10.29
C PRO A 175 -8.49 -36.08 9.30
N THR A 176 -7.38 -36.62 9.79
CA THR A 176 -6.38 -37.34 9.00
C THR A 176 -6.89 -38.71 8.53
N VAL A 177 -7.57 -38.75 7.38
CA VAL A 177 -8.01 -40.00 6.74
C VAL A 177 -6.88 -40.59 5.89
N LEU A 178 -6.34 -41.74 6.32
CA LEU A 178 -5.23 -42.45 5.66
C LEU A 178 -5.65 -43.26 4.42
N SER A 179 -6.95 -43.54 4.23
CA SER A 179 -7.47 -44.37 3.13
C SER A 179 -8.39 -43.58 2.19
N ASP A 180 -8.16 -43.69 0.88
CA ASP A 180 -8.92 -42.91 -0.11
C ASP A 180 -10.42 -43.25 -0.15
N ALA A 181 -10.76 -44.52 0.10
CA ALA A 181 -12.16 -44.94 0.27
C ALA A 181 -12.88 -44.24 1.44
N GLY A 182 -12.15 -43.78 2.47
CA GLY A 182 -12.70 -42.98 3.55
C GLY A 182 -12.95 -41.52 3.17
N ARG A 183 -12.21 -40.98 2.20
CA ARG A 183 -12.30 -39.58 1.75
C ARG A 183 -13.56 -39.33 0.91
N ALA A 184 -13.98 -40.31 0.11
CA ALA A 184 -15.05 -40.17 -0.89
C ALA A 184 -16.49 -40.05 -0.32
N ASN A 185 -16.71 -40.36 0.96
CA ASN A 185 -18.07 -40.55 1.51
C ASN A 185 -18.67 -39.32 2.22
N TYR A 186 -17.89 -38.25 2.44
CA TYR A 186 -18.39 -37.05 3.13
C TYR A 186 -19.27 -36.18 2.21
N LYS A 187 -20.59 -36.13 2.47
CA LYS A 187 -21.54 -35.19 1.85
C LYS A 187 -22.44 -34.56 2.91
N ASP A 188 -22.29 -33.25 3.11
CA ASP A 188 -22.94 -32.49 4.18
C ASP A 188 -24.44 -32.25 3.92
N LYS A 189 -25.29 -32.61 4.90
CA LYS A 189 -26.74 -32.34 4.95
C LYS A 189 -27.23 -32.17 6.39
N SER A 190 -26.80 -31.11 7.07
CA SER A 190 -27.38 -30.70 8.37
C SER A 190 -28.41 -29.58 8.23
N SER A 191 -29.59 -29.74 8.84
CA SER A 191 -30.74 -28.82 8.68
C SER A 191 -30.74 -27.59 9.60
N THR A 192 -29.71 -27.38 10.41
CA THR A 192 -29.60 -26.16 11.25
C THR A 192 -28.13 -25.79 11.47
N ILE A 193 -27.64 -24.86 10.66
CA ILE A 193 -26.26 -24.37 10.67
C ILE A 193 -26.27 -22.87 10.96
N THR A 194 -25.51 -22.44 11.97
CA THR A 194 -25.35 -21.02 12.34
C THR A 194 -23.88 -20.63 12.19
N MET A 195 -23.59 -19.62 11.40
CA MET A 195 -22.22 -19.14 11.16
C MET A 195 -21.92 -17.90 11.99
N LEU A 196 -20.79 -17.90 12.69
CA LEU A 196 -20.24 -16.70 13.30
C LEU A 196 -19.60 -15.86 12.19
N ILE A 197 -20.10 -14.65 11.95
CA ILE A 197 -19.68 -13.81 10.81
C ILE A 197 -18.64 -12.74 11.19
N THR A 198 -18.66 -12.22 12.42
CA THR A 198 -17.73 -11.16 12.83
C THR A 198 -16.42 -11.75 13.33
N GLN A 199 -15.28 -11.31 12.78
CA GLN A 199 -13.93 -11.75 13.19
C GLN A 199 -13.15 -10.65 13.92
N TYR A 200 -12.41 -11.08 14.94
CA TYR A 200 -11.72 -10.24 15.93
C TYR A 200 -10.22 -10.60 16.07
N ARG A 201 -9.60 -11.19 15.03
CA ARG A 201 -8.17 -11.57 15.00
C ARG A 201 -7.36 -10.75 14.00
N MET A 202 -7.73 -10.86 12.73
CA MET A 202 -6.91 -10.47 11.58
C MET A 202 -7.15 -9.00 11.22
N HIS A 203 -6.10 -8.31 10.76
CA HIS A 203 -6.26 -7.04 10.05
C HIS A 203 -7.15 -7.19 8.80
N LEU A 204 -7.78 -6.10 8.35
CA LEU A 204 -8.69 -6.10 7.20
C LEU A 204 -8.02 -6.62 5.91
N GLU A 205 -6.83 -6.12 5.59
CA GLU A 205 -6.04 -6.59 4.42
C GLU A 205 -5.81 -8.11 4.47
N ILE A 206 -5.40 -8.66 5.62
CA ILE A 206 -5.15 -10.10 5.82
C ILE A 206 -6.45 -10.90 5.68
N CYS A 207 -7.58 -10.36 6.16
CA CYS A 207 -8.87 -11.04 6.12
C CYS A 207 -9.48 -11.08 4.70
N ARG A 208 -9.13 -10.15 3.79
CA ARG A 208 -9.78 -9.99 2.47
C ARG A 208 -9.73 -11.28 1.64
N PHE A 209 -8.53 -11.85 1.44
CA PHE A 209 -8.36 -13.06 0.63
C PHE A 209 -9.02 -14.31 1.25
N PRO A 210 -8.76 -14.70 2.52
CA PRO A 210 -9.42 -15.88 3.11
C PRO A 210 -10.95 -15.75 3.16
N ASN A 211 -11.48 -14.54 3.40
CA ASN A 211 -12.92 -14.28 3.36
C ASN A 211 -13.51 -14.59 1.99
N GLN A 212 -12.91 -14.06 0.92
CA GLN A 212 -13.36 -14.32 -0.46
C GLN A 212 -13.22 -15.80 -0.82
N CYS A 213 -12.03 -16.39 -0.66
CA CYS A 213 -11.69 -17.71 -1.18
C CYS A 213 -12.31 -18.89 -0.42
N PHE A 214 -12.49 -18.80 0.91
CA PHE A 214 -13.00 -19.91 1.71
C PHE A 214 -14.40 -19.67 2.27
N TYR A 215 -14.75 -18.43 2.62
CA TYR A 215 -16.00 -18.12 3.33
C TYR A 215 -17.07 -17.45 2.45
N GLY A 216 -16.75 -17.10 1.19
CA GLY A 216 -17.67 -16.48 0.24
C GLY A 216 -18.03 -15.03 0.57
N GLY A 217 -17.07 -14.26 1.08
CA GLY A 217 -17.24 -12.83 1.42
C GLY A 217 -18.01 -12.56 2.72
N ARG A 218 -18.55 -13.59 3.39
CA ARG A 218 -19.47 -13.47 4.54
C ARG A 218 -18.84 -13.02 5.87
N LEU A 219 -17.52 -12.91 5.98
CA LEU A 219 -16.86 -12.41 7.19
C LEU A 219 -16.86 -10.88 7.26
N ILE A 220 -17.18 -10.37 8.45
CA ILE A 220 -17.12 -8.95 8.80
C ILE A 220 -15.91 -8.74 9.72
N THR A 221 -14.97 -7.88 9.33
CA THR A 221 -13.83 -7.53 10.17
C THR A 221 -14.25 -6.48 11.20
N HIS A 222 -14.07 -6.77 12.49
CA HIS A 222 -14.46 -5.83 13.54
C HIS A 222 -13.51 -4.61 13.60
N SER A 223 -14.05 -3.41 13.90
CA SER A 223 -13.28 -2.15 13.95
C SER A 223 -12.02 -2.25 14.82
N SER A 224 -12.10 -2.93 15.97
CA SER A 224 -10.98 -3.12 16.90
C SER A 224 -9.83 -3.99 16.37
N VAL A 225 -9.94 -4.58 15.17
CA VAL A 225 -8.84 -5.20 14.41
C VAL A 225 -8.64 -4.59 13.02
N ALA A 226 -9.66 -3.94 12.45
CA ALA A 226 -9.65 -3.35 11.10
C ALA A 226 -8.61 -2.24 10.87
N GLN A 227 -8.05 -1.64 11.93
CA GLN A 227 -7.07 -0.55 11.89
C GLN A 227 -5.78 -0.84 12.68
N ARG A 228 -5.57 -2.08 13.15
CA ARG A 228 -4.30 -2.47 13.78
C ARG A 228 -3.15 -2.37 12.77
N MET A 229 -1.93 -2.07 13.22
CA MET A 229 -0.77 -1.78 12.37
C MET A 229 -0.84 -0.51 11.50
N ALA A 230 -1.79 0.41 11.68
CA ALA A 230 -1.78 1.64 10.87
C ALA A 230 -0.56 2.58 11.11
N HIS A 231 0.21 2.38 12.19
CA HIS A 231 1.55 2.97 12.42
C HIS A 231 2.75 2.08 12.00
N PHE A 232 2.50 0.86 11.53
CA PHE A 232 3.55 -0.09 11.19
C PHE A 232 4.11 0.25 9.79
N PRO A 233 5.45 0.27 9.59
CA PRO A 233 6.02 0.74 8.33
C PRO A 233 5.79 -0.20 7.13
N LEU A 234 5.49 -1.48 7.39
CA LEU A 234 5.12 -2.47 6.36
C LEU A 234 3.59 -2.53 6.19
N ARG A 235 3.10 -3.04 5.05
CA ARG A 235 1.66 -3.38 4.94
C ARG A 235 1.37 -4.59 5.86
N PRO A 236 0.17 -4.65 6.48
CA PRO A 236 -0.33 -5.84 7.15
C PRO A 236 -0.35 -7.11 6.28
N TYR A 237 -0.49 -6.99 4.96
CA TYR A 237 -0.28 -8.10 4.02
C TYR A 237 0.73 -7.74 2.91
N SER A 238 1.67 -8.63 2.60
CA SER A 238 2.53 -8.53 1.41
C SER A 238 3.08 -9.90 0.99
N VAL A 239 3.27 -10.07 -0.32
CA VAL A 239 3.92 -11.25 -0.92
C VAL A 239 5.26 -10.81 -1.53
N TYR A 240 6.28 -11.65 -1.42
CA TYR A 240 7.64 -11.43 -1.91
C TYR A 240 8.00 -12.53 -2.91
N ASP A 241 8.22 -12.16 -4.16
CA ASP A 241 8.54 -13.07 -5.25
C ASP A 241 10.06 -13.34 -5.31
N LEU A 242 10.43 -14.61 -5.31
CA LEU A 242 11.80 -15.11 -5.21
C LEU A 242 12.21 -15.85 -6.49
N ILE A 243 12.34 -15.05 -7.55
CA ILE A 243 12.59 -15.40 -8.97
C ILE A 243 13.76 -16.40 -9.24
N HIS A 244 14.60 -16.69 -8.26
CA HIS A 244 15.73 -17.63 -8.36
C HIS A 244 15.72 -18.73 -7.28
N GLY A 245 14.63 -18.87 -6.53
CA GLY A 245 14.49 -19.78 -5.39
C GLY A 245 14.22 -21.21 -5.83
N ARG A 246 15.25 -21.93 -6.29
CA ARG A 246 15.11 -23.37 -6.57
C ARG A 246 14.91 -24.16 -5.29
N HIS A 247 14.01 -25.12 -5.36
CA HIS A 247 13.76 -26.06 -4.28
C HIS A 247 14.63 -27.32 -4.46
N GLU A 248 15.17 -27.81 -3.36
CA GLU A 248 15.93 -29.05 -3.27
C GLU A 248 15.13 -30.05 -2.42
N MET A 249 15.58 -31.31 -2.34
CA MET A 249 14.97 -32.34 -1.50
C MET A 249 16.04 -33.02 -0.67
N ASP A 250 15.83 -33.06 0.64
CA ASP A 250 16.71 -33.78 1.56
C ASP A 250 16.60 -35.30 1.33
N GLU A 251 17.74 -35.96 1.07
CA GLU A 251 17.77 -37.38 0.68
C GLU A 251 17.28 -38.32 1.79
N GLY A 252 17.51 -37.95 3.06
CA GLY A 252 17.15 -38.76 4.22
C GLY A 252 15.66 -38.73 4.56
N THR A 253 15.05 -37.53 4.53
CA THR A 253 13.65 -37.31 4.92
C THR A 253 12.68 -37.23 3.72
N ARG A 254 13.19 -37.11 2.49
CA ARG A 254 12.42 -36.82 1.26
C ARG A 254 11.55 -35.56 1.36
N SER A 255 12.01 -34.60 2.15
CA SER A 255 11.30 -33.35 2.44
C SER A 255 11.98 -32.20 1.70
N SER A 256 11.19 -31.32 1.09
CA SER A 256 11.74 -30.21 0.29
C SER A 256 12.23 -29.04 1.15
N TYR A 257 13.22 -28.32 0.65
CA TYR A 257 13.69 -27.06 1.23
C TYR A 257 14.10 -26.07 0.14
N ASN A 258 14.23 -24.79 0.50
CA ASN A 258 14.62 -23.71 -0.40
C ASN A 258 15.53 -22.74 0.37
N MET A 259 16.85 -22.83 0.10
CA MET A 259 17.86 -22.07 0.83
C MET A 259 17.81 -20.56 0.53
N LEU A 260 17.26 -20.14 -0.61
CA LEU A 260 17.01 -18.72 -0.87
C LEU A 260 15.95 -18.20 0.10
N GLU A 261 14.79 -18.87 0.19
CA GLU A 261 13.74 -18.53 1.17
C GLU A 261 14.29 -18.45 2.60
N VAL A 262 15.12 -19.42 3.03
CA VAL A 262 15.75 -19.40 4.37
C VAL A 262 16.57 -18.13 4.59
N ALA A 263 17.45 -17.76 3.66
CA ALA A 263 18.30 -16.58 3.76
C ALA A 263 17.49 -15.27 3.73
N CYS A 264 16.45 -15.20 2.89
CA CYS A 264 15.55 -14.05 2.78
C CYS A 264 14.73 -13.84 4.06
N ILE A 265 14.15 -14.92 4.59
CA ILE A 265 13.37 -14.91 5.83
C ILE A 265 14.25 -14.60 7.04
N GLN A 266 15.48 -15.15 7.10
CA GLN A 266 16.45 -14.81 8.15
C GLN A 266 16.70 -13.29 8.20
N ARG A 267 17.04 -12.70 7.05
CA ARG A 267 17.33 -11.26 6.94
C ARG A 267 16.12 -10.38 7.26
N PHE A 268 14.91 -10.81 6.87
CA PHE A 268 13.65 -10.14 7.19
C PHE A 268 13.31 -10.22 8.69
N CYS A 269 13.49 -11.38 9.32
CA CYS A 269 13.38 -11.56 10.77
C CYS A 269 14.37 -10.67 11.53
N THR A 270 15.64 -10.62 11.12
CA THR A 270 16.64 -9.72 11.72
C THR A 270 16.19 -8.26 11.62
N MET A 271 15.77 -7.80 10.45
CA MET A 271 15.26 -6.43 10.25
C MET A 271 14.04 -6.12 11.14
N LEU A 272 13.10 -7.07 11.28
CA LEU A 272 11.96 -6.90 12.19
C LEU A 272 12.40 -6.79 13.65
N VAL A 273 13.35 -7.59 14.11
CA VAL A 273 13.81 -7.60 15.50
C VAL A 273 14.64 -6.35 15.85
N THR A 274 15.57 -5.92 14.98
CA THR A 274 16.51 -4.84 15.31
C THR A 274 15.91 -3.44 15.19
N ASN A 275 14.82 -3.26 14.44
CA ASN A 275 14.24 -1.93 14.20
C ASN A 275 13.22 -1.56 15.30
N VAL A 276 13.71 -0.96 16.38
CA VAL A 276 12.93 -0.61 17.60
C VAL A 276 11.64 0.16 17.27
N ASN A 277 11.68 1.05 16.28
CA ASN A 277 10.55 1.91 15.89
C ASN A 277 9.35 1.10 15.37
N ILE A 278 9.58 -0.12 14.87
CA ILE A 278 8.51 -1.06 14.47
C ILE A 278 7.64 -1.46 15.67
N TRP A 279 8.22 -1.52 16.89
CA TRP A 279 7.59 -2.11 18.08
C TRP A 279 7.20 -1.10 19.16
N GLN A 280 7.71 0.13 19.11
CA GLN A 280 7.32 1.21 20.04
C GLN A 280 5.79 1.37 20.15
N SER A 281 5.08 1.31 19.02
CA SER A 281 3.60 1.38 18.96
C SER A 281 2.86 0.13 19.45
N LEU A 282 3.56 -0.98 19.71
CA LEU A 282 2.99 -2.29 20.09
C LEU A 282 3.40 -2.77 21.50
N ILE A 283 4.36 -2.09 22.13
CA ILE A 283 4.93 -2.48 23.44
C ILE A 283 4.92 -1.31 24.45
N GLY A 284 4.94 -0.05 23.99
CA GLY A 284 5.02 1.13 24.86
C GLY A 284 6.47 1.52 25.20
N GLN A 285 6.69 2.77 25.61
CA GLN A 285 8.03 3.37 25.70
C GLN A 285 8.88 2.89 26.90
N ASN A 286 8.27 2.42 27.99
CA ASN A 286 8.93 2.30 29.29
C ASN A 286 9.72 0.99 29.46
N SER A 287 10.94 0.89 28.90
CA SER A 287 12.11 0.10 29.40
C SER A 287 13.17 -0.30 28.34
N ALA A 288 12.99 -0.01 27.05
CA ALA A 288 13.62 -0.77 25.97
C ALA A 288 15.11 -0.50 25.64
N MET A 289 15.81 0.41 26.33
CA MET A 289 17.09 0.96 25.86
C MET A 289 18.13 1.13 26.99
N GLU A 290 19.33 0.61 26.77
CA GLU A 290 20.55 1.01 27.49
C GLU A 290 21.47 1.79 26.54
N SER A 291 22.23 2.76 27.06
CA SER A 291 23.13 3.60 26.25
C SER A 291 24.59 3.44 26.70
N THR A 292 25.43 2.90 25.82
CA THR A 292 26.87 2.83 26.01
C THR A 292 27.57 3.85 25.12
N GLN A 293 28.28 4.81 25.74
CA GLN A 293 29.14 5.73 25.01
C GLN A 293 30.50 5.07 24.76
N SER A 294 30.88 4.95 23.48
CA SER A 294 32.27 4.79 23.05
C SER A 294 32.51 5.71 21.85
N ASN A 295 33.79 6.04 21.61
CA ASN A 295 34.19 7.22 20.84
C ASN A 295 33.44 7.38 19.50
N SER A 296 32.80 8.53 19.34
CA SER A 296 32.26 9.09 18.09
C SER A 296 31.04 8.41 17.43
N THR A 297 30.52 7.29 17.92
CA THR A 297 29.28 6.68 17.36
C THR A 297 28.34 6.11 18.42
N THR A 298 27.20 6.78 18.65
CA THR A 298 26.12 6.25 19.50
C THR A 298 25.45 5.05 18.83
N THR A 299 25.78 3.84 19.29
CA THR A 299 25.18 2.60 18.79
C THR A 299 24.09 2.15 19.75
N ILE A 300 22.83 2.24 19.33
CA ILE A 300 21.70 1.75 20.13
C ILE A 300 21.68 0.22 20.07
N GLN A 301 21.90 -0.43 21.20
CA GLN A 301 21.62 -1.86 21.38
C GLN A 301 20.30 -2.03 22.13
N LEU A 302 19.47 -2.98 21.67
CA LEU A 302 18.33 -3.45 22.44
C LEU A 302 18.83 -4.31 23.60
N ASN A 303 18.17 -4.24 24.76
CA ASN A 303 18.38 -5.25 25.78
C ASN A 303 17.83 -6.63 25.33
N ASP A 304 18.46 -7.70 25.81
CA ASP A 304 18.14 -9.06 25.34
C ASP A 304 16.69 -9.46 25.64
N ASP A 305 16.14 -9.05 26.80
CA ASP A 305 14.76 -9.35 27.17
C ASP A 305 13.72 -8.74 26.21
N PHE A 306 13.91 -7.49 25.77
CA PHE A 306 13.02 -6.84 24.79
C PHE A 306 13.19 -7.47 23.40
N SER A 307 14.41 -7.83 23.02
CA SER A 307 14.70 -8.58 21.79
C SER A 307 13.99 -9.94 21.78
N ILE A 308 14.05 -10.70 22.89
CA ILE A 308 13.35 -11.98 23.07
C ILE A 308 11.83 -11.78 23.10
N ALA A 309 11.33 -10.72 23.73
CA ALA A 309 9.91 -10.38 23.77
C ALA A 309 9.34 -10.05 22.37
N ILE A 310 10.14 -9.40 21.51
CA ILE A 310 9.81 -9.21 20.09
C ILE A 310 9.83 -10.54 19.34
N GLN A 311 10.89 -11.33 19.47
CA GLN A 311 11.03 -12.61 18.76
C GLN A 311 9.83 -13.54 19.02
N ARG A 312 9.37 -13.62 20.27
CA ARG A 312 8.18 -14.42 20.67
C ARG A 312 6.87 -14.00 20.00
N ARG A 313 6.78 -12.79 19.44
CA ARG A 313 5.59 -12.29 18.70
C ARG A 313 5.58 -12.70 17.22
N ILE A 314 6.68 -13.26 16.71
CA ILE A 314 6.87 -13.70 15.33
C ILE A 314 6.75 -15.24 15.26
N ALA A 315 6.21 -15.77 14.16
CA ALA A 315 6.45 -17.17 13.77
C ALA A 315 6.63 -17.33 12.26
N VAL A 316 7.33 -18.39 11.86
CA VAL A 316 7.46 -18.83 10.46
C VAL A 316 6.72 -20.15 10.27
N ILE A 317 5.88 -20.23 9.24
CA ILE A 317 5.11 -21.42 8.87
C ILE A 317 5.53 -21.87 7.47
N THR A 318 5.80 -23.16 7.32
CA THR A 318 6.15 -23.77 6.03
C THR A 318 5.51 -25.16 5.90
N PRO A 319 5.24 -25.68 4.69
CA PRO A 319 4.68 -27.02 4.55
C PRO A 319 5.68 -28.14 4.87
N TYR A 320 6.99 -27.89 4.76
CA TYR A 320 8.01 -28.94 4.68
C TYR A 320 8.91 -29.04 5.92
N SER A 321 9.12 -30.25 6.42
CA SER A 321 9.93 -30.52 7.62
C SER A 321 11.42 -30.20 7.47
N ALA A 322 12.01 -30.36 6.28
CA ALA A 322 13.41 -29.95 6.05
C ALA A 322 13.56 -28.41 6.12
N GLN A 323 12.62 -27.67 5.53
CA GLN A 323 12.57 -26.22 5.65
C GLN A 323 12.37 -25.77 7.12
N VAL A 324 11.54 -26.46 7.91
CA VAL A 324 11.44 -26.21 9.37
C VAL A 324 12.80 -26.38 10.06
N ALA A 325 13.51 -27.49 9.82
CA ALA A 325 14.80 -27.76 10.46
C ALA A 325 15.88 -26.73 10.08
N LEU A 326 15.90 -26.28 8.82
CA LEU A 326 16.81 -25.22 8.36
C LEU A 326 16.45 -23.86 8.96
N LEU A 327 15.18 -23.48 8.96
CA LEU A 327 14.73 -22.22 9.59
C LEU A 327 15.03 -22.22 11.10
N GLN A 328 14.83 -23.34 11.82
CA GLN A 328 15.20 -23.49 13.24
C GLN A 328 16.71 -23.40 13.49
N LYS A 329 17.55 -23.73 12.49
CA LYS A 329 19.02 -23.62 12.57
C LYS A 329 19.53 -22.19 12.33
N TYR A 330 18.83 -21.40 11.50
CA TYR A 330 19.27 -20.07 11.08
C TYR A 330 18.53 -18.89 11.75
N LEU A 331 17.38 -19.13 12.40
CA LEU A 331 16.63 -18.13 13.17
C LEU A 331 16.91 -18.22 14.67
N PRO A 332 16.74 -17.12 15.43
CA PRO A 332 16.77 -17.15 16.89
C PRO A 332 15.71 -18.10 17.48
N PRO A 333 16.04 -18.87 18.54
CA PRO A 333 15.16 -19.93 19.07
C PRO A 333 13.90 -19.42 19.77
N ALA A 334 13.73 -18.11 19.93
CA ALA A 334 12.50 -17.49 20.45
C ALA A 334 11.51 -17.09 19.35
N ILE A 335 11.85 -17.25 18.06
CA ILE A 335 10.90 -17.19 16.94
C ILE A 335 10.38 -18.61 16.69
N ASP A 336 9.07 -18.82 16.79
CA ASP A 336 8.51 -20.15 16.56
C ASP A 336 8.57 -20.52 15.07
N VAL A 337 9.08 -21.72 14.76
CA VAL A 337 9.09 -22.26 13.40
C VAL A 337 8.32 -23.58 13.39
N MET A 338 7.29 -23.67 12.56
CA MET A 338 6.30 -24.75 12.60
C MET A 338 5.77 -25.16 11.22
N THR A 339 5.23 -26.38 11.13
CA THR A 339 4.50 -26.83 9.94
C THR A 339 3.08 -26.26 9.89
N ALA A 340 2.45 -26.25 8.70
CA ALA A 340 1.05 -25.88 8.54
C ALA A 340 0.13 -26.59 9.55
N ASP A 341 0.25 -27.92 9.67
CA ASP A 341 -0.59 -28.75 10.54
C ASP A 341 -0.35 -28.45 12.03
N SER A 342 0.91 -28.30 12.46
CA SER A 342 1.26 -27.97 13.84
C SER A 342 0.91 -26.53 14.26
N SER A 343 0.68 -25.64 13.29
CA SER A 343 0.19 -24.28 13.53
C SER A 343 -1.30 -24.20 13.92
N GLN A 344 -2.05 -25.31 13.89
CA GLN A 344 -3.47 -25.28 14.24
C GLN A 344 -3.67 -24.91 15.74
N GLY A 345 -4.62 -24.00 15.97
CA GLY A 345 -4.84 -23.38 17.28
C GLY A 345 -3.79 -22.34 17.71
N SER A 346 -2.67 -22.20 17.00
CA SER A 346 -1.71 -21.12 17.24
C SER A 346 -2.18 -19.79 16.64
N GLU A 347 -1.68 -18.67 17.18
CA GLU A 347 -1.84 -17.33 16.60
C GLU A 347 -0.72 -16.39 17.09
N LYS A 348 -0.17 -15.58 16.18
CA LYS A 348 0.95 -14.66 16.47
C LYS A 348 0.67 -13.27 15.92
N ASP A 349 1.48 -12.30 16.32
CA ASP A 349 1.33 -10.94 15.84
C ASP A 349 1.79 -10.84 14.38
N ILE A 350 2.98 -11.38 14.10
CA ILE A 350 3.52 -11.51 12.74
C ILE A 350 3.65 -12.99 12.37
N ILE A 351 3.15 -13.33 11.18
CA ILE A 351 3.38 -14.62 10.52
C ILE A 351 4.17 -14.40 9.25
N ILE A 352 5.18 -15.23 9.05
CA ILE A 352 5.92 -15.36 7.80
C ILE A 352 5.60 -16.73 7.21
N ILE A 353 5.30 -16.81 5.92
CA ILE A 353 5.09 -18.06 5.18
C ILE A 353 6.28 -18.31 4.25
N SER A 354 6.79 -19.53 4.25
CA SER A 354 7.80 -20.05 3.32
C SER A 354 7.15 -21.13 2.46
N CYS A 355 6.90 -20.82 1.19
CA CYS A 355 6.22 -21.70 0.23
C CYS A 355 7.08 -22.89 -0.25
N VAL A 356 8.40 -22.73 -0.28
CA VAL A 356 9.44 -23.67 -0.70
C VAL A 356 9.43 -24.00 -2.19
N ARG A 357 8.30 -24.42 -2.77
CA ARG A 357 8.19 -24.88 -4.16
C ARG A 357 7.55 -23.83 -5.08
N GLY A 358 7.92 -23.87 -6.36
CA GLY A 358 7.44 -22.91 -7.36
C GLY A 358 7.72 -23.26 -8.83
N ASN A 359 7.91 -24.53 -9.21
CA ASN A 359 8.08 -24.90 -10.63
C ASN A 359 7.28 -26.15 -11.06
N ASP A 360 7.40 -27.29 -10.37
CA ASP A 360 6.74 -28.55 -10.81
C ASP A 360 5.38 -28.84 -10.12
N SER A 361 5.24 -28.41 -8.86
CA SER A 361 3.97 -28.41 -8.09
C SER A 361 4.16 -27.80 -6.71
N ILE A 362 3.17 -27.04 -6.21
CA ILE A 362 3.08 -26.61 -4.81
C ILE A 362 3.17 -27.74 -3.78
N GLY A 363 2.75 -28.96 -4.14
CA GLY A 363 2.61 -30.07 -3.21
C GLY A 363 1.63 -29.74 -2.08
N PHE A 364 2.12 -29.59 -0.86
CA PHE A 364 1.29 -29.45 0.34
C PHE A 364 0.45 -28.15 0.43
N LEU A 365 0.64 -27.16 -0.44
CA LEU A 365 -0.23 -25.97 -0.48
C LEU A 365 -1.52 -26.15 -1.31
N ASP A 366 -1.66 -27.25 -2.07
CA ASP A 366 -2.89 -27.56 -2.84
C ASP A 366 -4.07 -27.89 -1.90
N ASP A 367 -3.73 -28.35 -0.69
CA ASP A 367 -4.64 -28.51 0.42
C ASP A 367 -5.17 -27.13 0.88
N LYS A 368 -6.36 -26.79 0.37
CA LYS A 368 -7.08 -25.55 0.70
C LYS A 368 -7.30 -25.36 2.21
N SER A 369 -7.42 -26.46 2.97
CA SER A 369 -7.56 -26.42 4.42
C SER A 369 -6.25 -26.05 5.13
N ARG A 370 -5.10 -26.55 4.66
CA ARG A 370 -3.76 -26.11 5.10
C ARG A 370 -3.50 -24.65 4.74
N LEU A 371 -3.78 -24.24 3.51
CA LEU A 371 -3.59 -22.87 3.05
C LEU A 371 -4.42 -21.87 3.90
N ASN A 372 -5.70 -22.17 4.12
CA ASN A 372 -6.57 -21.39 4.99
C ASN A 372 -6.07 -21.35 6.44
N VAL A 373 -5.55 -22.47 6.97
CA VAL A 373 -4.89 -22.49 8.29
C VAL A 373 -3.71 -21.50 8.31
N MET A 374 -2.73 -21.65 7.41
CA MET A 374 -1.51 -20.84 7.37
C MET A 374 -1.81 -19.33 7.29
N LEU A 375 -2.65 -18.93 6.35
CA LEU A 375 -3.00 -17.52 6.11
C LEU A 375 -3.71 -16.86 7.30
N THR A 376 -4.45 -17.62 8.11
CA THR A 376 -5.32 -17.07 9.16
C THR A 376 -4.75 -17.20 10.58
N ARG A 377 -3.44 -17.48 10.71
CA ARG A 377 -2.72 -17.45 12.01
C ARG A 377 -2.30 -16.04 12.44
N ALA A 378 -2.21 -15.10 11.52
CA ALA A 378 -1.74 -13.74 11.77
C ALA A 378 -2.79 -12.86 12.47
N LYS A 379 -2.33 -11.95 13.33
CA LYS A 379 -3.14 -10.86 13.90
C LYS A 379 -2.88 -9.53 13.21
N TYR A 380 -1.60 -9.15 13.19
CA TYR A 380 -1.13 -7.83 12.80
C TYR A 380 -0.50 -7.86 11.39
N GLY A 381 0.47 -8.74 11.13
CA GLY A 381 1.19 -8.83 9.84
C GLY A 381 1.30 -10.25 9.27
N LEU A 382 1.17 -10.37 7.95
CA LEU A 382 1.33 -11.62 7.19
C LEU A 382 2.22 -11.39 5.96
N TYR A 383 3.35 -12.10 5.91
CA TYR A 383 4.38 -11.95 4.88
C TYR A 383 4.66 -13.29 4.20
N ILE A 384 4.43 -13.40 2.89
CA ILE A 384 4.61 -14.66 2.14
C ILE A 384 5.86 -14.57 1.28
N PHE A 385 6.74 -15.56 1.37
CA PHE A 385 7.93 -15.72 0.54
C PHE A 385 7.80 -16.99 -0.30
N GLY A 386 8.04 -16.87 -1.61
CA GLY A 386 7.95 -17.97 -2.57
C GLY A 386 8.14 -17.48 -3.99
N GLU A 387 7.93 -18.35 -4.96
CA GLU A 387 7.96 -18.05 -6.40
C GLU A 387 6.52 -18.06 -6.95
N VAL A 388 6.11 -17.02 -7.66
CA VAL A 388 4.73 -16.94 -8.17
C VAL A 388 4.58 -17.66 -9.52
N LEU A 389 4.08 -18.89 -9.42
CA LEU A 389 3.74 -19.76 -10.55
C LEU A 389 2.58 -19.21 -11.38
N ASN A 390 2.93 -18.27 -12.26
CA ASN A 390 2.31 -18.07 -13.58
C ASN A 390 3.07 -17.05 -14.44
N MET A 391 4.17 -16.46 -13.94
CA MET A 391 5.00 -15.55 -14.74
C MET A 391 5.56 -16.22 -16.00
N TYR A 392 5.84 -15.41 -17.01
CA TYR A 392 6.53 -15.83 -18.23
C TYR A 392 8.05 -15.68 -18.07
N GLU A 393 8.82 -16.64 -18.57
CA GLU A 393 10.20 -16.37 -18.99
C GLU A 393 10.18 -15.34 -20.12
N PHE A 394 11.31 -14.67 -20.37
CA PHE A 394 11.38 -13.68 -21.43
C PHE A 394 12.77 -13.59 -22.08
N THR A 395 12.78 -13.25 -23.36
CA THR A 395 13.98 -12.91 -24.12
C THR A 395 14.11 -11.39 -24.27
N ARG A 396 15.25 -10.92 -24.76
CA ARG A 396 15.45 -9.54 -25.20
C ARG A 396 15.98 -9.50 -26.62
N GLU A 397 15.53 -8.50 -27.38
CA GLU A 397 15.88 -8.27 -28.79
C GLU A 397 16.10 -6.77 -29.00
N ASN A 398 17.04 -6.40 -29.89
CA ASN A 398 17.15 -5.03 -30.40
C ASN A 398 16.55 -5.01 -31.81
N LEU A 399 15.56 -4.14 -32.02
CA LEU A 399 14.79 -4.01 -33.25
C LEU A 399 15.03 -2.63 -33.88
N TRP A 400 15.17 -2.59 -35.20
CA TRP A 400 15.18 -1.34 -35.96
C TRP A 400 13.79 -1.09 -36.53
N LEU A 401 13.19 0.04 -36.16
CA LEU A 401 11.89 0.49 -36.67
C LEU A 401 12.13 1.47 -37.80
N LEU A 402 11.62 1.18 -39.00
CA LEU A 402 11.90 1.96 -40.21
C LEU A 402 10.84 3.06 -40.38
N MET A 403 11.28 4.31 -40.51
CA MET A 403 10.43 5.46 -40.77
C MET A 403 10.26 5.70 -42.28
N PRO A 404 9.22 6.43 -42.75
CA PRO A 404 8.92 6.60 -44.17
C PRO A 404 10.00 7.32 -45.00
N ASP A 405 10.88 8.09 -44.35
CA ASP A 405 12.03 8.78 -44.94
C ASP A 405 13.28 7.88 -45.08
N GLY A 406 13.24 6.66 -44.53
CA GLY A 406 14.34 5.70 -44.51
C GLY A 406 15.18 5.73 -43.23
N VAL A 407 14.91 6.62 -42.26
CA VAL A 407 15.60 6.64 -40.96
C VAL A 407 15.17 5.44 -40.11
N ARG A 408 16.11 4.87 -39.36
CA ARG A 408 15.85 3.75 -38.44
C ARG A 408 15.90 4.20 -36.99
N LEU A 409 14.80 4.02 -36.27
CA LEU A 409 14.74 4.23 -34.83
C LEU A 409 15.15 2.95 -34.11
N SER A 410 15.98 3.10 -33.08
CA SER A 410 16.44 1.98 -32.26
C SER A 410 15.37 1.66 -31.22
N ALA A 411 14.99 0.38 -31.14
CA ALA A 411 14.08 -0.15 -30.13
C ALA A 411 14.74 -1.31 -29.39
N SER A 412 14.61 -1.33 -28.06
CA SER A 412 15.01 -2.46 -27.21
C SER A 412 13.75 -3.13 -26.67
N LEU A 413 13.53 -4.40 -27.03
CA LEU A 413 12.34 -5.19 -26.71
C LEU A 413 12.64 -6.22 -25.63
N SER A 414 11.64 -6.46 -24.78
CA SER A 414 11.59 -7.52 -23.77
C SER A 414 10.32 -8.34 -24.04
N ILE A 415 10.46 -9.62 -24.37
CA ILE A 415 9.44 -10.42 -25.05
C ILE A 415 9.12 -11.67 -24.23
N PRO A 416 7.86 -11.92 -23.81
CA PRO A 416 7.50 -13.12 -23.08
C PRO A 416 7.65 -14.36 -23.97
N VAL A 417 8.23 -15.44 -23.42
CA VAL A 417 8.32 -16.75 -24.09
C VAL A 417 6.93 -17.40 -24.09
N PRO A 418 6.33 -17.71 -25.26
CA PRO A 418 5.05 -18.39 -25.34
C PRO A 418 5.00 -19.71 -24.53
N LYS A 419 3.97 -19.87 -23.70
CA LYS A 419 3.66 -21.14 -23.01
C LYS A 419 2.87 -22.09 -23.91
N HIS A 420 2.19 -21.54 -24.91
CA HIS A 420 1.38 -22.28 -25.87
C HIS A 420 1.67 -21.86 -27.31
N ASN A 421 1.55 -22.80 -28.25
CA ASN A 421 1.73 -22.50 -29.68
C ASN A 421 0.74 -21.42 -30.13
N HIS A 422 1.24 -20.46 -30.92
CA HIS A 422 0.51 -19.29 -31.43
C HIS A 422 0.05 -18.25 -30.39
N GLU A 423 0.45 -18.37 -29.12
CA GLU A 423 0.20 -17.33 -28.11
C GLU A 423 0.81 -15.97 -28.53
N LYS A 424 0.06 -14.90 -28.27
CA LYS A 424 0.40 -13.50 -28.62
C LYS A 424 0.19 -12.59 -27.43
N PHE A 425 1.02 -11.56 -27.32
CA PHE A 425 1.01 -10.63 -26.20
C PHE A 425 0.74 -9.20 -26.68
N PRO A 426 -0.02 -8.39 -25.93
CA PRO A 426 -0.09 -6.95 -26.20
C PRO A 426 1.26 -6.27 -25.95
N VAL A 427 1.49 -5.16 -26.66
CA VAL A 427 2.72 -4.37 -26.53
C VAL A 427 2.49 -3.17 -25.62
N LEU A 428 3.42 -2.93 -24.69
CA LEU A 428 3.57 -1.69 -23.94
C LEU A 428 4.85 -1.01 -24.38
N PHE A 429 4.85 0.31 -24.59
CA PHE A 429 6.09 1.01 -24.90
C PHE A 429 6.19 2.43 -24.33
N GLU A 430 7.44 2.86 -24.16
CA GLU A 430 7.86 4.23 -23.88
C GLU A 430 8.67 4.77 -25.06
N TYR A 431 8.41 6.02 -25.43
CA TYR A 431 9.07 6.78 -26.50
C TYR A 431 9.62 8.08 -25.89
N LYS A 432 10.95 8.26 -25.88
CA LYS A 432 11.62 9.38 -25.20
C LYS A 432 13.07 9.59 -25.71
N PRO A 433 13.65 10.79 -25.58
CA PRO A 433 15.04 11.06 -25.98
C PRO A 433 16.09 10.55 -24.99
N TYR A 434 15.66 10.01 -23.83
CA TYR A 434 16.52 9.72 -22.67
C TYR A 434 17.36 8.43 -22.79
N ARG A 435 17.90 8.13 -23.99
CA ARG A 435 18.99 7.17 -24.25
C ARG A 435 18.79 5.80 -23.56
N LYS A 436 17.90 4.98 -24.12
CA LYS A 436 17.41 3.71 -23.53
C LYS A 436 18.49 2.70 -23.13
N ASP A 437 19.69 2.77 -23.72
CA ASP A 437 20.79 1.81 -23.51
C ASP A 437 21.82 2.26 -22.45
N ASP A 438 21.72 3.50 -21.95
CA ASP A 438 22.68 4.12 -21.02
C ASP A 438 22.22 4.05 -19.54
N ASN A 439 22.63 5.00 -18.68
CA ASN A 439 22.29 5.07 -17.25
C ASN A 439 20.78 4.87 -16.94
N PHE A 440 19.90 5.32 -17.83
CA PHE A 440 18.44 5.14 -17.69
C PHE A 440 18.00 3.67 -17.78
N PHE A 441 18.74 2.81 -18.48
CA PHE A 441 18.48 1.37 -18.53
C PHE A 441 18.39 0.76 -17.13
N ASN A 442 19.35 1.08 -16.25
CA ASN A 442 19.45 0.54 -14.89
C ASN A 442 18.31 1.00 -13.95
N PHE A 443 17.59 2.07 -14.31
CA PHE A 443 16.38 2.50 -13.59
C PHE A 443 15.13 1.84 -14.16
N ASP A 444 15.02 1.71 -15.48
CA ASP A 444 13.82 1.19 -16.14
C ASP A 444 13.74 -0.35 -16.12
N GLN A 445 14.86 -1.06 -16.02
CA GLN A 445 14.97 -2.52 -16.17
C GLN A 445 14.02 -3.31 -15.25
N SER A 446 13.87 -2.93 -13.98
CA SER A 446 12.97 -3.62 -13.04
C SER A 446 11.50 -3.57 -13.46
N ASN A 447 11.10 -2.45 -14.05
CA ASN A 447 9.72 -2.16 -14.43
C ASN A 447 9.40 -2.86 -15.76
N ILE A 448 10.35 -2.83 -16.71
CA ILE A 448 10.31 -3.63 -17.95
C ILE A 448 10.13 -5.12 -17.63
N PHE A 449 10.93 -5.66 -16.71
CA PHE A 449 10.89 -7.09 -16.37
C PHE A 449 9.63 -7.47 -15.59
N TYR A 450 9.12 -6.61 -14.71
CA TYR A 450 7.84 -6.81 -14.01
C TYR A 450 6.68 -6.96 -15.01
N LEU A 451 6.59 -6.04 -15.97
CA LEU A 451 5.55 -6.03 -17.00
C LEU A 451 5.72 -7.22 -17.97
N THR A 452 6.94 -7.51 -18.44
CA THR A 452 7.19 -8.61 -19.38
C THR A 452 6.78 -9.96 -18.80
N ARG A 453 7.16 -10.22 -17.54
CA ARG A 453 6.79 -11.43 -16.79
C ARG A 453 5.27 -11.65 -16.67
N ARG A 454 4.44 -10.65 -16.96
CA ARG A 454 2.97 -10.69 -16.90
C ARG A 454 2.31 -10.78 -18.28
N GLY A 455 3.06 -11.19 -19.31
CA GLY A 455 2.53 -11.41 -20.65
C GLY A 455 2.24 -10.11 -21.38
N PHE A 456 3.24 -9.21 -21.38
CA PHE A 456 3.30 -8.01 -22.22
C PHE A 456 4.64 -8.02 -22.96
N ILE A 457 4.66 -7.66 -24.24
CA ILE A 457 5.92 -7.26 -24.88
C ILE A 457 6.19 -5.83 -24.42
N VAL A 458 7.39 -5.55 -23.90
CA VAL A 458 7.75 -4.21 -23.43
C VAL A 458 8.86 -3.66 -24.29
N ALA A 459 8.60 -2.54 -24.97
CA ALA A 459 9.57 -1.88 -25.84
C ALA A 459 10.01 -0.51 -25.28
N LYS A 460 11.29 -0.18 -25.49
CA LYS A 460 11.87 1.14 -25.24
C LYS A 460 12.39 1.66 -26.56
N VAL A 461 11.98 2.85 -26.98
CA VAL A 461 12.31 3.41 -28.29
C VAL A 461 12.92 4.81 -28.11
N ASP A 462 14.15 4.99 -28.62
CA ASP A 462 14.79 6.30 -28.68
C ASP A 462 14.19 7.11 -29.84
N ILE A 463 13.82 8.37 -29.61
CA ILE A 463 13.24 9.22 -30.68
C ILE A 463 14.27 9.57 -31.76
N HIS A 464 13.79 10.01 -32.93
CA HIS A 464 14.60 10.39 -34.09
C HIS A 464 15.79 11.30 -33.71
N GLY A 465 16.99 10.89 -34.09
CA GLY A 465 18.23 11.62 -33.83
C GLY A 465 18.72 11.63 -32.38
N THR A 466 18.16 10.80 -31.49
CA THR A 466 18.57 10.70 -30.08
C THR A 466 19.08 9.30 -29.73
N GLY A 467 19.87 9.19 -28.65
CA GLY A 467 20.42 7.91 -28.18
C GLY A 467 21.05 7.08 -29.30
N SER A 468 20.54 5.86 -29.46
CA SER A 468 20.97 4.88 -30.47
C SER A 468 20.21 4.98 -31.80
N SER A 469 19.25 5.90 -31.94
CA SER A 469 18.51 6.14 -33.19
C SER A 469 19.30 6.94 -34.22
N GLU A 470 19.06 6.62 -35.49
CA GLU A 470 19.63 7.33 -36.64
C GLU A 470 18.93 8.69 -36.88
N GLY A 471 19.29 9.36 -37.97
CA GLY A 471 18.73 10.65 -38.35
C GLY A 471 19.41 11.86 -37.69
N VAL A 472 18.86 13.03 -37.94
CA VAL A 472 19.27 14.31 -37.33
C VAL A 472 18.38 14.54 -36.10
N LEU A 473 18.87 15.22 -35.06
CA LEU A 473 18.03 15.59 -33.92
C LEU A 473 16.75 16.32 -34.39
N ILE A 474 15.58 15.97 -33.85
CA ILE A 474 14.34 16.69 -34.12
C ILE A 474 14.46 18.16 -33.70
N GLU A 475 13.67 19.04 -34.34
CA GLU A 475 13.82 20.49 -34.16
C GLU A 475 13.66 20.95 -32.71
N ARG A 476 12.79 20.30 -31.94
CA ARG A 476 12.49 20.57 -30.53
C ARG A 476 11.65 19.46 -29.91
N GLU A 477 11.23 19.63 -28.66
CA GLU A 477 10.29 18.75 -27.97
C GLU A 477 8.91 18.72 -28.66
N TYR A 478 8.31 17.52 -28.74
CA TYR A 478 6.94 17.28 -29.18
C TYR A 478 6.64 17.84 -30.58
N THR A 479 7.53 17.60 -31.54
CA THR A 479 7.36 18.03 -32.94
C THR A 479 6.27 17.24 -33.67
N ILE A 480 5.81 17.77 -34.81
CA ILE A 480 4.90 17.02 -35.70
C ILE A 480 5.60 15.79 -36.29
N GLU A 481 6.93 15.86 -36.43
CA GLU A 481 7.88 14.81 -36.78
C GLU A 481 7.89 13.71 -35.71
N GLU A 482 8.14 14.04 -34.43
CA GLU A 482 8.07 13.07 -33.32
C GLU A 482 6.72 12.32 -33.28
N LEU A 483 5.60 13.05 -33.44
CA LEU A 483 4.26 12.46 -33.43
C LEU A 483 3.94 11.64 -34.70
N ASN A 484 4.54 11.96 -35.86
CA ASN A 484 4.46 11.12 -37.06
C ASN A 484 5.22 9.81 -36.85
N ASP A 485 6.45 9.90 -36.34
CA ASP A 485 7.33 8.75 -36.16
C ASP A 485 6.76 7.81 -35.10
N CYS A 486 6.21 8.35 -34.00
CA CYS A 486 5.50 7.57 -32.99
C CYS A 486 4.30 6.79 -33.56
N GLU A 487 3.61 7.34 -34.57
CA GLU A 487 2.49 6.69 -35.25
C GLU A 487 2.97 5.45 -36.03
N HIS A 488 4.10 5.56 -36.74
CA HIS A 488 4.74 4.47 -37.46
C HIS A 488 5.41 3.43 -36.54
N VAL A 489 5.90 3.85 -35.36
CA VAL A 489 6.36 2.97 -34.29
C VAL A 489 5.21 2.11 -33.77
N ILE A 490 4.05 2.71 -33.48
CA ILE A 490 2.84 1.99 -33.02
C ILE A 490 2.40 0.95 -34.06
N GLU A 491 2.36 1.33 -35.34
CA GLU A 491 2.01 0.38 -36.41
C GLU A 491 2.98 -0.81 -36.52
N GLN A 492 4.29 -0.59 -36.39
CA GLN A 492 5.29 -1.65 -36.48
C GLN A 492 5.26 -2.56 -35.25
N LEU A 493 5.11 -2.01 -34.05
CA LEU A 493 4.94 -2.78 -32.81
C LEU A 493 3.63 -3.59 -32.80
N ALA A 494 2.54 -3.06 -33.36
CA ALA A 494 1.30 -3.80 -33.54
C ALA A 494 1.45 -5.00 -34.51
N LYS A 495 2.33 -4.89 -35.50
CA LYS A 495 2.60 -5.93 -36.51
C LYS A 495 3.76 -6.87 -36.15
N TYR A 496 4.46 -6.64 -35.03
CA TYR A 496 5.59 -7.46 -34.58
C TYR A 496 5.18 -8.95 -34.36
N PRO A 497 5.99 -9.97 -34.70
CA PRO A 497 5.53 -11.36 -34.78
C PRO A 497 4.89 -11.98 -33.53
N HIS A 498 5.24 -11.53 -32.32
CA HIS A 498 4.60 -12.00 -31.07
C HIS A 498 3.48 -11.08 -30.55
N SER A 499 3.20 -9.97 -31.24
CA SER A 499 2.16 -9.01 -30.90
C SER A 499 0.75 -9.57 -31.10
N ASN A 500 -0.20 -9.16 -30.25
CA ASN A 500 -1.64 -9.40 -30.46
C ASN A 500 -2.34 -8.28 -31.25
N GLY A 501 -1.59 -7.29 -31.74
CA GLY A 501 -2.11 -6.14 -32.48
C GLY A 501 -2.58 -4.97 -31.62
N ARG A 502 -2.62 -5.10 -30.28
CA ARG A 502 -2.98 -4.02 -29.35
C ARG A 502 -1.75 -3.45 -28.66
N VAL A 503 -1.69 -2.13 -28.62
CA VAL A 503 -0.59 -1.34 -28.07
C VAL A 503 -1.13 -0.44 -26.96
N GLY A 504 -0.39 -0.36 -25.86
CA GLY A 504 -0.53 0.67 -24.83
C GLY A 504 0.71 1.54 -24.78
N MET A 505 0.54 2.83 -24.55
CA MET A 505 1.64 3.72 -24.17
C MET A 505 1.62 3.98 -22.67
N TYR A 506 2.79 4.05 -22.07
CA TYR A 506 2.92 4.43 -20.67
C TYR A 506 4.15 5.32 -20.46
N GLY A 507 4.28 5.95 -19.30
CA GLY A 507 5.55 6.58 -18.92
C GLY A 507 5.47 7.66 -17.86
N LEU A 508 6.63 8.28 -17.64
CA LEU A 508 6.90 9.43 -16.77
C LEU A 508 7.34 10.62 -17.64
N ASN A 509 6.93 11.84 -17.28
CA ASN A 509 7.36 13.08 -17.94
C ASN A 509 7.18 12.99 -19.47
N TRP A 510 8.24 13.10 -20.29
CA TRP A 510 8.15 13.05 -21.76
C TRP A 510 7.26 11.94 -22.32
N SER A 511 7.42 10.68 -21.88
CA SER A 511 6.58 9.58 -22.38
C SER A 511 5.14 9.63 -21.85
N ALA A 512 4.89 10.39 -20.78
CA ALA A 512 3.55 10.71 -20.30
C ALA A 512 2.93 11.88 -21.11
N PHE A 513 3.71 12.89 -21.49
CA PHE A 513 3.27 13.97 -22.40
C PHE A 513 2.93 13.40 -23.78
N ASN A 514 3.89 12.74 -24.45
CA ASN A 514 3.70 12.31 -25.83
C ASN A 514 2.67 11.17 -25.97
N SER A 515 2.47 10.31 -24.96
CA SER A 515 1.38 9.33 -24.97
C SER A 515 -0.01 9.97 -24.90
N LEU A 516 -0.19 11.02 -24.10
CA LEU A 516 -1.43 11.81 -24.09
C LEU A 516 -1.61 12.58 -25.41
N MET A 517 -0.53 13.11 -26.01
CA MET A 517 -0.59 13.74 -27.34
C MET A 517 -0.95 12.72 -28.43
N MET A 518 -0.43 11.50 -28.41
CA MET A 518 -0.83 10.44 -29.35
C MET A 518 -2.29 10.05 -29.17
N ALA A 519 -2.77 9.96 -27.93
CA ALA A 519 -4.19 9.69 -27.62
C ALA A 519 -5.14 10.86 -27.94
N THR A 520 -4.63 12.08 -28.06
CA THR A 520 -5.42 13.29 -28.41
C THR A 520 -5.38 13.57 -29.91
N PHE A 521 -4.18 13.72 -30.49
CA PHE A 521 -4.00 14.28 -31.83
C PHE A 521 -3.90 13.24 -32.95
N ARG A 522 -3.46 12.01 -32.65
CA ARG A 522 -3.23 10.95 -33.67
C ARG A 522 -4.28 9.85 -33.62
N ARG A 523 -4.43 9.19 -32.48
CA ARG A 523 -5.36 8.06 -32.24
C ARG A 523 -5.17 6.89 -33.24
N PRO A 524 -3.93 6.40 -33.48
CA PRO A 524 -3.72 5.27 -34.38
C PRO A 524 -4.45 4.03 -33.86
N ASN A 525 -5.10 3.29 -34.76
CA ASN A 525 -6.05 2.21 -34.41
C ASN A 525 -5.51 1.15 -33.42
N ALA A 526 -4.20 0.89 -33.43
CA ALA A 526 -3.59 -0.08 -32.53
C ALA A 526 -3.35 0.44 -31.09
N LEU A 527 -3.33 1.76 -30.87
CA LEU A 527 -3.22 2.36 -29.54
C LEU A 527 -4.59 2.30 -28.85
N GLN A 528 -4.68 1.53 -27.77
CA GLN A 528 -5.96 1.19 -27.13
C GLN A 528 -6.09 1.70 -25.69
N ALA A 529 -4.99 2.08 -25.02
CA ALA A 529 -5.00 2.70 -23.69
C ALA A 529 -3.71 3.46 -23.40
N VAL A 530 -3.77 4.43 -22.47
CA VAL A 530 -2.61 5.19 -21.96
C VAL A 530 -2.51 5.10 -20.43
N PHE A 531 -1.29 5.09 -19.90
CA PHE A 531 -0.97 5.29 -18.48
C PHE A 531 0.12 6.37 -18.33
N ALA A 532 -0.26 7.60 -17.98
CA ALA A 532 0.62 8.76 -17.96
C ALA A 532 0.84 9.28 -16.54
N ALA A 533 2.11 9.41 -16.13
CA ALA A 533 2.49 9.96 -14.84
C ALA A 533 3.24 11.30 -14.97
N HIS A 534 2.78 12.31 -14.25
CA HIS A 534 3.39 13.65 -14.18
C HIS A 534 3.61 14.24 -15.58
N ALA A 535 2.51 14.56 -16.27
CA ALA A 535 2.48 15.08 -17.63
C ALA A 535 1.84 16.48 -17.69
N SER A 536 2.23 17.32 -18.65
CA SER A 536 1.59 18.61 -18.92
C SER A 536 0.37 18.49 -19.85
N ASP A 537 -0.61 19.38 -19.68
CA ASP A 537 -1.66 19.70 -20.67
C ASP A 537 -1.37 20.97 -21.48
N ASP A 538 -0.34 21.74 -21.10
CA ASP A 538 -0.02 23.04 -21.65
C ASP A 538 1.49 23.33 -21.64
N LEU A 539 2.11 23.18 -22.81
CA LEU A 539 3.53 23.41 -23.09
C LEU A 539 4.02 24.86 -22.82
N TYR A 540 3.13 25.79 -22.47
CA TYR A 540 3.52 27.13 -22.02
C TYR A 540 3.34 27.30 -20.51
N LYS A 541 2.12 27.56 -20.01
CA LYS A 541 1.91 27.96 -18.60
C LYS A 541 1.97 26.81 -17.61
N ASN A 542 1.94 25.56 -18.08
CA ASN A 542 1.96 24.36 -17.24
C ASN A 542 3.14 23.44 -17.57
N ASP A 543 4.22 24.01 -18.10
CA ASP A 543 5.43 23.30 -18.50
C ASP A 543 6.66 24.04 -17.97
N ILE A 544 7.83 23.39 -17.99
CA ILE A 544 9.08 23.90 -17.40
C ILE A 544 9.70 25.10 -18.12
N HIS A 545 9.21 25.50 -19.29
CA HIS A 545 9.81 26.59 -20.07
C HIS A 545 9.31 27.97 -19.64
N TYR A 546 7.97 28.13 -19.56
CA TYR A 546 7.31 29.38 -19.16
C TYR A 546 6.16 29.17 -18.16
N PRO A 547 6.39 28.46 -17.03
CA PRO A 547 5.36 28.23 -16.03
C PRO A 547 4.77 29.55 -15.53
N ASP A 548 3.44 29.61 -15.43
CA ASP A 548 2.66 30.82 -15.14
C ASP A 548 2.88 32.01 -16.12
N GLY A 549 3.59 31.79 -17.23
CA GLY A 549 3.99 32.79 -18.22
C GLY A 549 5.30 33.53 -17.90
N ILE A 550 6.09 33.03 -16.95
CA ILE A 550 7.39 33.59 -16.55
C ILE A 550 8.50 32.60 -16.93
N LEU A 551 9.64 33.09 -17.44
CA LEU A 551 10.78 32.25 -17.79
C LEU A 551 11.25 31.45 -16.57
N HIS A 552 11.46 30.15 -16.77
CA HIS A 552 12.07 29.23 -15.82
C HIS A 552 13.30 28.60 -16.48
N LEU A 553 14.44 28.62 -15.78
CA LEU A 553 15.69 28.00 -16.27
C LEU A 553 15.96 26.72 -15.46
N ASP A 554 15.11 25.71 -15.65
CA ASP A 554 15.31 24.44 -14.96
C ASP A 554 16.59 23.73 -15.41
N HIS A 555 17.17 22.96 -14.49
CA HIS A 555 18.32 22.09 -14.73
C HIS A 555 18.11 21.14 -15.92
N TYR A 556 16.87 20.69 -16.17
CA TYR A 556 16.54 19.85 -17.30
C TYR A 556 16.90 20.48 -18.64
N ILE A 557 16.57 21.76 -18.85
CA ILE A 557 16.67 22.47 -20.14
C ILE A 557 18.10 22.44 -20.68
N VAL A 558 19.09 22.64 -19.80
CA VAL A 558 20.52 22.54 -20.16
C VAL A 558 20.98 21.07 -20.26
N SER A 559 20.45 20.19 -19.41
CA SER A 559 20.86 18.77 -19.38
C SER A 559 20.42 17.99 -20.62
N ILE A 560 19.27 18.32 -21.24
CA ILE A 560 18.74 17.58 -22.39
C ILE A 560 19.52 17.86 -23.67
N ASP A 561 19.90 19.12 -23.91
CA ASP A 561 20.81 19.49 -25.01
C ASP A 561 22.17 18.78 -24.86
N GLN A 562 22.74 18.73 -23.64
CA GLN A 562 23.96 17.97 -23.36
C GLN A 562 23.80 16.45 -23.57
N THR A 563 22.66 15.88 -23.17
CA THR A 563 22.37 14.45 -23.28
C THR A 563 22.19 14.01 -24.74
N ASN A 564 21.53 14.83 -25.56
CA ASN A 564 21.34 14.58 -26.99
C ASN A 564 22.64 14.75 -27.79
N ALA A 565 23.58 15.56 -27.30
CA ALA A 565 24.91 15.75 -27.89
C ALA A 565 25.90 14.58 -27.63
N LEU A 566 25.49 13.51 -26.94
CA LEU A 566 26.33 12.31 -26.71
C LEU A 566 26.19 11.26 -27.84
N PRO A 567 27.26 10.54 -28.22
CA PRO A 567 27.21 9.53 -29.29
C PRO A 567 26.37 8.30 -28.95
N ALA A 568 25.98 7.54 -29.98
CA ALA A 568 25.21 6.29 -29.82
C ALA A 568 26.01 5.20 -29.09
N THR A 569 25.33 4.26 -28.42
CA THR A 569 25.95 3.34 -27.45
C THR A 569 25.58 1.88 -27.76
N PRO A 570 26.39 0.87 -27.34
CA PRO A 570 27.54 0.92 -26.42
C PRO A 570 28.87 1.44 -27.02
N ASP A 571 28.94 1.70 -28.34
CA ASP A 571 30.22 1.93 -29.02
C ASP A 571 30.78 3.36 -28.92
N TYR A 572 29.96 4.35 -28.53
CA TYR A 572 30.31 5.78 -28.40
C TYR A 572 31.01 6.38 -29.65
N LEU A 573 30.67 5.88 -30.84
CA LEU A 573 31.39 6.19 -32.08
C LEU A 573 31.21 7.65 -32.53
N ILE A 574 32.25 8.46 -32.36
CA ILE A 574 32.34 9.83 -32.87
C ILE A 574 32.95 9.80 -34.28
N ASN A 575 32.16 10.14 -35.30
CA ASN A 575 32.59 10.24 -36.69
C ASN A 575 31.97 11.46 -37.40
N GLN A 576 32.41 11.80 -38.61
CA GLN A 576 31.94 12.98 -39.34
C GLN A 576 30.43 12.99 -39.64
N GLN A 577 29.83 11.82 -39.89
CA GLN A 577 28.38 11.70 -40.09
C GLN A 577 27.63 11.97 -38.77
N TRP A 578 28.12 11.42 -37.65
CA TRP A 578 27.55 11.67 -36.33
C TRP A 578 27.65 13.15 -35.91
N ILE A 579 28.82 13.77 -36.10
CA ILE A 579 29.02 15.22 -35.85
C ILE A 579 27.99 16.03 -36.65
N LYS A 580 27.80 15.70 -37.94
CA LYS A 580 26.79 16.33 -38.80
C LYS A 580 25.35 16.05 -38.32
N GLN A 581 25.06 14.89 -37.75
CA GLN A 581 23.72 14.52 -37.26
C GLN A 581 23.35 15.17 -35.93
N ARG A 582 24.31 15.49 -35.05
CA ARG A 582 24.02 16.09 -33.74
C ARG A 582 24.26 17.61 -33.69
N PHE A 583 25.27 18.16 -34.39
CA PHE A 583 25.65 19.58 -34.29
C PHE A 583 25.24 20.46 -35.48
N THR A 584 24.26 20.03 -36.30
CA THR A 584 23.65 20.88 -37.34
C THR A 584 22.29 21.48 -36.96
N ARG A 585 21.70 21.05 -35.84
CA ARG A 585 20.58 21.73 -35.18
C ARG A 585 21.12 22.75 -34.17
N ARG A 586 20.30 23.75 -33.84
CA ARG A 586 20.52 24.58 -32.66
C ARG A 586 20.17 23.78 -31.39
N PRO A 587 20.76 24.12 -30.23
CA PRO A 587 20.23 23.72 -28.93
C PRO A 587 18.73 24.06 -28.81
N TRP A 588 17.94 23.19 -28.18
CA TRP A 588 16.52 23.43 -27.95
C TRP A 588 16.29 24.61 -26.99
N SER A 589 17.20 24.80 -26.04
CA SER A 589 17.21 25.95 -25.11
C SER A 589 17.16 27.31 -25.81
N ASP A 590 17.92 27.51 -26.90
CA ASP A 590 17.91 28.75 -27.70
C ASP A 590 16.50 29.03 -28.27
N ILE A 591 15.82 27.99 -28.75
CA ILE A 591 14.50 28.09 -29.41
C ILE A 591 13.43 28.55 -28.42
N TYR A 592 13.50 28.07 -27.16
CA TYR A 592 12.54 28.49 -26.13
C TYR A 592 12.76 29.95 -25.72
N LEU A 593 14.02 30.39 -25.63
CA LEU A 593 14.37 31.79 -25.35
C LEU A 593 13.97 32.77 -26.48
N GLU A 594 13.83 32.31 -27.73
CA GLU A 594 13.20 33.08 -28.82
C GLU A 594 11.67 33.16 -28.68
N HIS A 595 11.00 32.16 -28.08
CA HIS A 595 9.54 32.02 -28.04
C HIS A 595 8.87 32.43 -26.71
N GLN A 596 9.31 33.55 -26.11
CA GLN A 596 8.95 33.99 -24.75
C GLN A 596 7.46 34.30 -24.46
N LEU A 597 6.56 34.20 -25.43
CA LEU A 597 5.13 34.54 -25.31
C LEU A 597 4.23 33.36 -25.67
N ASP A 598 3.07 33.25 -25.02
CA ASP A 598 1.99 32.30 -25.35
C ASP A 598 1.46 32.53 -26.79
N ASN A 599 2.07 31.82 -27.76
CA ASN A 599 1.84 31.95 -29.20
C ASN A 599 1.63 30.57 -29.86
N SER A 600 1.35 30.54 -31.17
CA SER A 600 1.03 29.31 -31.93
C SER A 600 2.09 28.21 -31.83
N PHE A 601 3.37 28.55 -31.60
CA PHE A 601 4.45 27.61 -31.32
C PHE A 601 4.10 26.65 -30.17
N TRP A 602 3.65 27.19 -29.03
CA TRP A 602 3.30 26.40 -27.85
C TRP A 602 1.93 25.74 -28.03
N ARG A 603 0.94 26.51 -28.49
CA ARG A 603 -0.47 26.05 -28.55
C ARG A 603 -0.71 24.83 -29.44
N LYS A 604 0.11 24.63 -30.48
CA LYS A 604 -0.13 23.63 -31.54
C LYS A 604 -0.33 22.21 -31.02
N HIS A 605 0.38 21.79 -29.96
CA HIS A 605 0.28 20.46 -29.36
C HIS A 605 -0.05 20.48 -27.86
N SER A 606 -0.42 21.64 -27.29
CA SER A 606 -0.95 21.73 -25.92
C SER A 606 -2.36 21.10 -25.87
N ILE A 607 -2.51 20.01 -25.13
CA ILE A 607 -3.74 19.22 -25.01
C ILE A 607 -4.93 20.06 -24.52
N LYS A 608 -4.70 21.13 -23.74
CA LYS A 608 -5.76 22.04 -23.26
C LYS A 608 -6.60 22.73 -24.35
N TYR A 609 -6.15 22.74 -25.60
CA TYR A 609 -6.93 23.26 -26.75
C TYR A 609 -7.66 22.16 -27.54
N ALA A 610 -7.56 20.90 -27.09
CA ALA A 610 -7.98 19.73 -27.86
C ALA A 610 -8.59 18.59 -27.02
N TYR A 611 -9.00 18.85 -25.76
CA TYR A 611 -9.60 17.84 -24.86
C TYR A 611 -10.71 17.02 -25.53
N ASP A 612 -11.53 17.64 -26.38
CA ASP A 612 -12.63 16.99 -27.11
C ASP A 612 -12.18 15.86 -28.06
N ASN A 613 -10.88 15.75 -28.33
CA ASN A 613 -10.31 14.69 -29.15
C ASN A 613 -9.83 13.48 -28.33
N LEU A 614 -9.75 13.56 -27.00
CA LEU A 614 -9.19 12.50 -26.14
C LEU A 614 -10.19 11.35 -25.95
N THR A 615 -10.31 10.51 -26.97
CA THR A 615 -11.29 9.41 -27.06
C THR A 615 -10.79 8.05 -26.57
N LEU A 616 -9.52 7.94 -26.15
CA LEU A 616 -8.96 6.71 -25.58
C LEU A 616 -9.08 6.68 -24.05
N PRO A 617 -9.11 5.50 -23.41
CA PRO A 617 -9.07 5.39 -21.97
C PRO A 617 -7.68 5.79 -21.43
N VAL A 618 -7.67 6.58 -20.35
CA VAL A 618 -6.44 7.12 -19.75
C VAL A 618 -6.38 6.85 -18.24
N TYR A 619 -5.24 6.34 -17.75
CA TYR A 619 -4.89 6.37 -16.34
C TYR A 619 -3.88 7.51 -16.09
N LEU A 620 -4.13 8.35 -15.10
CA LEU A 620 -3.35 9.55 -14.79
C LEU A 620 -2.80 9.48 -13.36
N ILE A 621 -1.48 9.66 -13.22
CA ILE A 621 -0.82 9.84 -11.92
C ILE A 621 -0.39 11.31 -11.79
N GLY A 622 -0.75 11.94 -10.67
CA GLY A 622 -0.27 13.28 -10.29
C GLY A 622 0.42 13.29 -8.93
N GLY A 623 1.36 14.21 -8.74
CA GLY A 623 2.05 14.42 -7.48
C GLY A 623 1.74 15.78 -6.86
N LEU A 624 1.40 15.82 -5.57
CA LEU A 624 1.22 17.09 -4.84
C LEU A 624 2.53 17.91 -4.75
N TYR A 625 3.67 17.22 -4.85
CA TYR A 625 5.02 17.78 -4.89
C TYR A 625 5.65 17.69 -6.30
N ASP A 626 4.84 17.48 -7.34
CA ASP A 626 5.21 17.55 -8.74
C ASP A 626 4.77 18.91 -9.33
N PRO A 627 5.46 19.51 -10.34
CA PRO A 627 4.99 20.74 -10.97
C PRO A 627 3.64 20.58 -11.69
N TYR A 628 3.39 19.44 -12.35
CA TYR A 628 2.24 19.24 -13.24
C TYR A 628 0.95 18.82 -12.52
N LYS A 629 0.83 19.19 -11.23
CA LYS A 629 -0.20 18.73 -10.29
C LYS A 629 -1.65 19.01 -10.71
N ASP A 630 -1.88 20.02 -11.55
CA ASP A 630 -3.21 20.40 -12.05
C ASP A 630 -3.80 19.45 -13.10
N VAL A 631 -2.93 18.75 -13.84
CA VAL A 631 -3.28 18.13 -15.13
C VAL A 631 -4.26 16.96 -15.02
N PRO A 632 -4.15 16.05 -14.03
CA PRO A 632 -5.11 14.97 -13.89
C PRO A 632 -6.54 15.49 -13.72
N THR A 633 -6.72 16.53 -12.88
CA THR A 633 -8.02 17.19 -12.69
C THR A 633 -8.49 17.97 -13.93
N ASN A 634 -7.61 18.72 -14.59
CA ASN A 634 -7.96 19.45 -15.81
C ASN A 634 -8.44 18.50 -16.92
N ILE A 635 -7.74 17.39 -17.16
CA ILE A 635 -8.12 16.37 -18.15
C ILE A 635 -9.45 15.70 -17.77
N TYR A 636 -9.68 15.39 -16.48
CA TYR A 636 -10.96 14.81 -16.05
C TYR A 636 -12.14 15.72 -16.36
N GLU A 637 -12.01 17.01 -16.01
CA GLU A 637 -13.09 17.97 -16.05
C GLU A 637 -13.64 18.16 -17.46
N HIS A 638 -12.76 18.12 -18.46
CA HIS A 638 -13.11 18.34 -19.86
C HIS A 638 -13.34 17.03 -20.64
N ALA A 639 -12.49 16.00 -20.47
CA ALA A 639 -12.49 14.82 -21.36
C ALA A 639 -13.26 13.59 -20.84
N ARG A 640 -13.69 13.53 -19.57
CA ARG A 640 -14.38 12.35 -19.00
C ARG A 640 -15.70 11.97 -19.69
N HIS A 641 -16.29 12.91 -20.42
CA HIS A 641 -17.56 12.73 -21.14
C HIS A 641 -17.35 12.13 -22.55
N ILE A 642 -16.09 11.93 -22.96
CA ILE A 642 -15.66 11.60 -24.32
C ILE A 642 -14.72 10.38 -24.30
N SER A 643 -13.78 10.34 -23.36
CA SER A 643 -12.98 9.15 -23.06
C SER A 643 -13.86 8.06 -22.41
N PRO A 644 -13.72 6.77 -22.79
CA PRO A 644 -14.52 5.70 -22.21
C PRO A 644 -14.20 5.40 -20.73
N LYS A 645 -13.03 5.84 -20.22
CA LYS A 645 -12.68 5.83 -18.78
C LYS A 645 -11.46 6.71 -18.54
N ILE A 646 -11.53 7.61 -17.55
CA ILE A 646 -10.37 8.33 -17.02
C ILE A 646 -10.23 7.99 -15.54
N LYS A 647 -9.14 7.31 -15.15
CA LYS A 647 -8.80 7.07 -13.73
C LYS A 647 -7.65 7.97 -13.30
N ILE A 648 -7.72 8.47 -12.07
CA ILE A 648 -6.79 9.45 -11.50
C ILE A 648 -6.35 9.05 -10.10
N VAL A 649 -5.04 9.14 -9.87
CA VAL A 649 -4.45 9.05 -8.53
C VAL A 649 -3.53 10.25 -8.32
N ILE A 650 -3.93 11.17 -7.44
CA ILE A 650 -3.08 12.28 -6.99
C ILE A 650 -2.57 11.96 -5.58
N GLY A 651 -1.28 11.68 -5.48
CA GLY A 651 -0.63 11.27 -4.23
C GLY A 651 0.40 12.27 -3.68
N PRO A 652 1.03 11.97 -2.54
CA PRO A 652 2.11 12.77 -1.95
C PRO A 652 3.44 12.54 -2.69
N PHE A 653 3.39 12.47 -4.02
CA PHE A 653 4.52 12.18 -4.89
C PHE A 653 5.18 13.48 -5.35
N ALA A 654 6.49 13.43 -5.54
CA ALA A 654 7.24 14.36 -6.37
C ALA A 654 7.48 13.76 -7.76
N HIS A 655 8.36 14.39 -8.56
CA HIS A 655 8.64 14.02 -9.95
C HIS A 655 9.44 12.70 -10.10
N ALA A 656 8.74 11.59 -9.87
CA ALA A 656 9.14 10.22 -10.14
C ALA A 656 7.91 9.29 -10.05
N MET A 657 8.03 8.08 -10.58
CA MET A 657 7.00 7.05 -10.43
C MET A 657 6.68 6.75 -8.94
N PRO A 658 5.40 6.51 -8.58
CA PRO A 658 4.96 6.41 -7.18
C PRO A 658 5.61 5.31 -6.33
N GLU A 659 6.14 4.26 -6.95
CA GLU A 659 6.84 3.18 -6.26
C GLU A 659 8.24 3.59 -5.73
N ASN A 660 8.74 4.79 -6.04
CA ASN A 660 10.07 5.28 -5.63
C ASN A 660 10.00 6.35 -4.52
N THR A 661 9.50 6.02 -3.33
CA THR A 661 9.40 6.98 -2.20
C THR A 661 10.73 7.33 -1.53
N ASN A 662 11.89 7.02 -2.13
CA ASN A 662 13.11 7.78 -1.84
C ASN A 662 12.99 9.23 -2.32
N ARG A 663 12.03 9.53 -3.21
CA ARG A 663 11.73 10.86 -3.75
C ARG A 663 10.41 11.45 -3.24
N HIS A 664 9.63 10.71 -2.43
CA HIS A 664 8.27 11.08 -2.02
C HIS A 664 8.16 11.14 -0.49
N PRO A 665 7.66 12.24 0.11
CA PRO A 665 7.53 12.37 1.56
C PRO A 665 6.51 11.42 2.21
N GLY A 666 5.54 10.92 1.44
CA GLY A 666 4.40 10.18 1.95
C GLY A 666 4.31 8.73 1.46
N PRO A 667 3.22 8.02 1.81
CA PRO A 667 3.04 6.61 1.49
C PRO A 667 2.96 6.35 -0.02
N GLY A 668 3.86 5.49 -0.48
CA GLY A 668 3.97 5.07 -1.87
C GLY A 668 2.78 4.25 -2.38
N PHE A 669 2.69 4.19 -3.70
CA PHE A 669 1.60 3.58 -4.44
C PHE A 669 2.20 2.61 -5.47
N ASP A 670 1.56 1.46 -5.68
CA ASP A 670 2.08 0.40 -6.55
C ASP A 670 1.61 0.64 -7.99
N SER A 671 2.24 1.62 -8.65
CA SER A 671 1.81 2.03 -10.00
C SER A 671 1.96 0.90 -11.03
N LEU A 672 2.91 0.00 -10.81
CA LEU A 672 3.15 -1.17 -11.66
C LEU A 672 2.01 -2.19 -11.57
N ALA A 673 1.49 -2.49 -10.37
CA ALA A 673 0.31 -3.34 -10.23
C ALA A 673 -0.90 -2.75 -10.99
N GLU A 674 -1.12 -1.44 -10.87
CA GLU A 674 -2.19 -0.72 -11.57
C GLU A 674 -2.04 -0.71 -13.09
N MET A 675 -0.81 -0.48 -13.62
CA MET A 675 -0.52 -0.61 -15.05
C MET A 675 -0.95 -1.99 -15.57
N VAL A 676 -0.66 -3.07 -14.82
CA VAL A 676 -1.01 -4.43 -15.26
C VAL A 676 -2.52 -4.67 -15.20
N ARG A 677 -3.23 -4.27 -14.14
CA ARG A 677 -4.72 -4.33 -14.08
C ARG A 677 -5.34 -3.59 -15.27
N TRP A 678 -4.87 -2.36 -15.51
CA TRP A 678 -5.35 -1.46 -16.56
C TRP A 678 -5.11 -2.03 -17.96
N PHE A 679 -3.87 -2.39 -18.28
CA PHE A 679 -3.53 -2.90 -19.60
C PHE A 679 -4.00 -4.33 -19.85
N ASN A 680 -4.22 -5.16 -18.81
CA ASN A 680 -4.92 -6.44 -18.98
C ASN A 680 -6.37 -6.22 -19.44
N TYR A 681 -7.09 -5.29 -18.83
CA TYR A 681 -8.48 -4.99 -19.20
C TYR A 681 -8.61 -4.50 -20.66
N TRP A 682 -7.80 -3.51 -21.05
CA TRP A 682 -7.90 -2.91 -22.38
C TRP A 682 -7.22 -3.73 -23.49
N LEU A 683 -6.05 -4.31 -23.22
CA LEU A 683 -5.21 -4.93 -24.27
C LEU A 683 -5.32 -6.46 -24.36
N LYS A 684 -5.98 -7.14 -23.41
CA LYS A 684 -6.25 -8.59 -23.45
C LYS A 684 -7.75 -8.87 -23.50
N ASP A 685 -8.13 -10.01 -24.08
CA ASP A 685 -9.53 -10.42 -24.20
C ASP A 685 -10.00 -11.29 -23.03
N ASN A 686 -9.13 -12.18 -22.54
CA ASN A 686 -9.48 -13.16 -21.52
C ASN A 686 -9.33 -12.66 -20.06
N ASP A 687 -8.77 -11.45 -19.85
CA ASP A 687 -8.39 -10.94 -18.52
C ASP A 687 -9.09 -9.61 -18.17
N ARG A 688 -10.36 -9.51 -18.59
CA ARG A 688 -11.28 -8.40 -18.25
C ARG A 688 -12.03 -8.61 -16.93
N ASN A 689 -11.83 -9.76 -16.28
CA ASN A 689 -12.41 -10.09 -14.97
C ASN A 689 -11.59 -9.49 -13.81
N ASN A 690 -11.27 -8.19 -13.91
CA ASN A 690 -10.69 -7.41 -12.83
C ASN A 690 -11.59 -6.19 -12.51
N ASP A 691 -11.50 -5.65 -11.30
CA ASP A 691 -12.44 -4.68 -10.73
C ASP A 691 -12.05 -3.21 -10.94
N ILE A 692 -11.01 -2.92 -11.72
CA ILE A 692 -10.46 -1.57 -11.92
C ILE A 692 -11.48 -0.54 -12.45
N LEU A 693 -12.48 -0.98 -13.23
CA LEU A 693 -13.56 -0.13 -13.72
C LEU A 693 -14.70 0.09 -12.71
N ASN A 694 -14.89 -0.84 -11.78
CA ASN A 694 -15.92 -0.80 -10.73
C ASN A 694 -15.50 0.10 -9.56
N GLU A 695 -14.20 0.32 -9.39
CA GLU A 695 -13.65 1.32 -8.49
C GLU A 695 -14.03 2.76 -8.90
N PRO A 696 -14.02 3.70 -7.95
CA PRO A 696 -14.06 5.14 -8.25
C PRO A 696 -12.96 5.58 -9.22
N ASP A 697 -13.26 6.66 -9.93
CA ASP A 697 -12.36 7.25 -10.93
C ASP A 697 -11.30 8.16 -10.32
N ILE A 698 -11.52 8.72 -9.13
CA ILE A 698 -10.61 9.71 -8.52
C ILE A 698 -10.16 9.26 -7.13
N THR A 699 -8.86 9.12 -6.97
CA THR A 699 -8.18 8.86 -5.70
C THR A 699 -7.29 10.04 -5.34
N LEU A 700 -7.53 10.68 -4.19
CA LEU A 700 -6.77 11.83 -3.71
C LEU A 700 -6.13 11.51 -2.35
N PHE A 701 -4.83 11.77 -2.20
CA PHE A 701 -4.19 11.81 -0.90
C PHE A 701 -4.50 13.15 -0.21
N ILE A 702 -5.07 13.13 1.00
CA ILE A 702 -5.42 14.33 1.77
C ILE A 702 -4.29 14.62 2.79
N ARG A 703 -3.50 15.69 2.54
CA ARG A 703 -2.38 16.05 3.44
C ARG A 703 -2.90 16.53 4.80
N THR A 704 -2.45 15.89 5.88
CA THR A 704 -2.67 16.35 7.27
C THR A 704 -1.34 16.39 8.02
N ASN A 705 -0.63 15.26 7.99
CA ASN A 705 0.80 15.12 8.18
C ASN A 705 1.36 14.18 7.08
N LEU A 706 2.69 14.09 6.96
CA LEU A 706 3.32 13.29 5.90
C LEU A 706 3.27 11.77 6.15
N THR A 707 2.97 11.35 7.38
CA THR A 707 3.10 9.96 7.84
C THR A 707 1.81 9.13 7.76
N THR A 708 0.63 9.76 7.69
CA THR A 708 -0.67 9.06 7.67
C THR A 708 -1.15 8.69 6.26
N ARG A 709 -1.80 7.52 6.12
CA ARG A 709 -2.30 6.99 4.83
C ARG A 709 -3.67 7.55 4.44
N ASN A 710 -3.73 8.83 4.15
CA ASN A 710 -4.99 9.56 3.91
C ASN A 710 -5.46 9.55 2.46
N TYR A 711 -5.45 8.38 1.80
CA TYR A 711 -6.08 8.26 0.49
C TYR A 711 -7.60 8.21 0.62
N ARG A 712 -8.29 9.06 -0.16
CA ARG A 712 -9.75 9.20 -0.20
C ARG A 712 -10.23 9.09 -1.64
N TYR A 713 -11.36 8.42 -1.84
CA TYR A 713 -12.07 8.44 -3.12
C TYR A 713 -13.04 9.62 -3.18
N GLU A 714 -13.14 10.25 -4.35
CA GLU A 714 -14.21 11.20 -4.67
C GLU A 714 -14.95 10.70 -5.93
N PRO A 715 -16.29 10.84 -6.02
CA PRO A 715 -17.07 10.25 -7.11
C PRO A 715 -16.92 11.00 -8.44
N GLN A 716 -16.53 12.28 -8.39
CA GLN A 716 -16.32 13.14 -9.56
C GLN A 716 -15.49 14.38 -9.18
N TRP A 717 -15.00 15.09 -10.19
CA TRP A 717 -14.35 16.40 -10.07
C TRP A 717 -15.04 17.43 -11.00
N PRO A 718 -15.23 18.70 -10.60
CA PRO A 718 -15.09 19.23 -9.24
C PRO A 718 -16.00 18.51 -8.23
N ILE A 719 -15.60 18.54 -6.95
CA ILE A 719 -16.23 17.73 -5.91
C ILE A 719 -17.60 18.35 -5.55
N PRO A 720 -18.74 17.65 -5.66
CA PRO A 720 -20.06 18.27 -5.58
C PRO A 720 -20.46 18.79 -4.18
N ARG A 721 -19.65 18.50 -3.16
CA ARG A 721 -19.79 18.98 -1.77
C ARG A 721 -18.80 20.10 -1.40
N GLN A 722 -18.08 20.62 -2.38
CA GLN A 722 -17.13 21.72 -2.26
C GLN A 722 -17.87 23.07 -2.21
N ARG A 723 -17.49 23.94 -1.26
CA ARG A 723 -17.95 25.33 -1.16
C ARG A 723 -16.79 26.28 -1.47
N ILE A 724 -17.08 27.42 -2.10
CA ILE A 724 -16.09 28.51 -2.19
C ILE A 724 -16.22 29.37 -0.94
N GLN A 725 -15.18 29.40 -0.12
CA GLN A 725 -15.06 30.25 1.06
C GLN A 725 -14.18 31.44 0.68
N ARG A 726 -14.81 32.61 0.49
CA ARG A 726 -14.15 33.85 0.09
C ARG A 726 -13.55 34.56 1.29
N MET A 727 -12.28 34.95 1.20
CA MET A 727 -11.59 35.72 2.23
C MET A 727 -10.98 36.99 1.63
N TYR A 728 -11.20 38.12 2.30
CA TYR A 728 -10.69 39.44 1.89
C TYR A 728 -9.40 39.77 2.64
N MET A 729 -8.47 40.41 1.94
CA MET A 729 -7.24 40.93 2.53
C MET A 729 -7.51 42.33 3.08
N ASN A 730 -7.30 42.51 4.38
CA ASN A 730 -7.68 43.71 5.12
C ASN A 730 -6.47 44.39 5.77
N LYS A 731 -6.58 45.72 5.92
CA LYS A 731 -5.60 46.61 6.54
C LYS A 731 -5.16 46.06 7.90
N GLY A 732 -3.85 46.08 8.16
CA GLY A 732 -3.26 45.40 9.31
C GLY A 732 -3.03 43.90 9.10
N GLN A 733 -2.81 43.47 7.85
CA GLN A 733 -2.36 42.11 7.49
C GLN A 733 -3.32 40.97 7.92
N LYS A 734 -4.63 41.27 7.91
CA LYS A 734 -5.70 40.32 8.29
C LYS A 734 -6.35 39.68 7.07
N LEU A 735 -6.65 38.39 7.18
CA LEU A 735 -7.42 37.62 6.19
C LEU A 735 -8.76 37.17 6.81
N THR A 736 -9.89 37.69 6.33
CA THR A 736 -11.22 37.52 6.96
C THR A 736 -12.35 37.39 5.94
N GLU A 737 -13.42 36.67 6.29
CA GLU A 737 -14.64 36.54 5.45
C GLU A 737 -15.46 37.84 5.37
N GLN A 738 -15.17 38.82 6.24
CA GLN A 738 -15.79 40.13 6.23
C GLN A 738 -14.78 41.21 5.86
N VAL A 739 -15.28 42.27 5.25
CA VAL A 739 -14.54 43.52 5.00
C VAL A 739 -14.51 44.32 6.29
N ILE A 740 -13.32 44.68 6.75
CA ILE A 740 -13.11 45.54 7.92
C ILE A 740 -13.21 46.99 7.44
N SER A 741 -14.39 47.59 7.58
CA SER A 741 -14.61 49.00 7.20
C SER A 741 -13.78 49.92 8.10
N THR A 742 -12.88 50.72 7.51
CA THR A 742 -12.24 51.84 8.21
C THR A 742 -13.31 52.85 8.66
N THR A 743 -13.19 53.33 9.91
CA THR A 743 -14.14 54.26 10.50
C THR A 743 -14.11 55.63 9.80
N THR A 744 -15.20 56.39 9.92
CA THR A 744 -15.43 57.60 9.12
C THR A 744 -14.43 58.74 9.29
N GLU A 745 -13.57 58.69 10.30
CA GLU A 745 -12.50 59.67 10.55
C GLU A 745 -11.24 59.41 9.71
N ASP A 746 -11.00 58.17 9.27
CA ASP A 746 -9.80 57.76 8.50
C ASP A 746 -9.90 58.17 7.00
N LYS A 747 -11.01 58.82 6.60
CA LYS A 747 -11.34 59.18 5.21
C LYS A 747 -10.45 60.26 4.58
N CYS A 748 -9.64 60.97 5.37
CA CYS A 748 -8.80 62.08 4.89
C CYS A 748 -7.37 61.67 4.52
N VAL A 749 -7.04 60.36 4.50
CA VAL A 749 -5.72 59.86 4.09
C VAL A 749 -5.86 58.64 3.19
N ASN A 750 -5.03 58.52 2.15
CA ASN A 750 -5.02 57.40 1.19
C ASN A 750 -4.42 56.11 1.81
N ASN A 751 -5.04 55.59 2.87
CA ASN A 751 -4.48 54.57 3.76
C ASN A 751 -5.05 53.14 3.59
N ASN A 752 -5.54 52.78 2.39
CA ASN A 752 -5.97 51.41 2.05
C ASN A 752 -5.07 50.79 0.95
N VAL A 753 -3.77 51.02 1.05
CA VAL A 753 -2.77 50.52 0.10
C VAL A 753 -1.56 49.99 0.87
N ASP A 754 -1.28 48.70 0.75
CA ASP A 754 -0.02 48.11 1.21
C ASP A 754 1.01 48.17 0.08
N THR A 755 2.30 48.38 0.37
CA THR A 755 3.35 48.54 -0.65
C THR A 755 4.54 47.64 -0.38
N LEU A 756 5.08 47.05 -1.46
CA LEU A 756 6.15 46.09 -1.47
C LEU A 756 7.32 46.59 -2.33
N GLU A 757 8.53 46.58 -1.78
CA GLU A 757 9.77 46.88 -2.50
C GLU A 757 10.13 45.72 -3.45
N TYR A 758 10.63 46.01 -4.65
CA TYR A 758 11.15 44.95 -5.54
C TYR A 758 12.56 44.51 -5.14
N ARG A 759 12.67 43.28 -4.64
CA ARG A 759 13.95 42.62 -4.35
C ARG A 759 14.07 41.37 -5.22
N SER A 760 14.93 41.42 -6.24
CA SER A 760 15.03 40.37 -7.26
C SER A 760 15.45 39.00 -6.74
N TRP A 761 16.01 38.93 -5.53
CA TRP A 761 16.53 37.72 -4.87
C TRP A 761 15.58 37.08 -3.86
N ILE A 762 14.33 37.56 -3.70
CA ILE A 762 13.31 36.84 -2.90
C ILE A 762 13.03 35.48 -3.55
N GLY A 763 12.97 34.42 -2.75
CA GLY A 763 12.73 33.04 -3.20
C GLY A 763 13.99 32.17 -3.30
N PHE A 764 15.18 32.69 -2.95
CA PHE A 764 16.45 32.02 -3.23
C PHE A 764 16.57 30.67 -2.52
N GLU A 765 16.06 30.61 -1.29
CA GLU A 765 15.87 29.42 -0.45
C GLU A 765 14.97 28.33 -1.06
N GLY A 766 14.10 28.67 -2.03
CA GLY A 766 13.26 27.71 -2.76
C GLY A 766 14.02 26.94 -3.85
N GLY A 767 15.12 27.49 -4.36
CA GLY A 767 15.95 26.86 -5.39
C GLY A 767 15.32 26.80 -6.79
N LEU A 768 15.95 26.01 -7.66
CA LEU A 768 15.68 26.00 -9.12
C LEU A 768 14.48 25.16 -9.56
N TRP A 769 13.88 24.33 -8.70
CA TRP A 769 12.87 23.35 -9.11
C TRP A 769 11.47 23.73 -8.58
N LEU A 770 10.44 23.69 -9.44
CA LEU A 770 9.05 24.04 -9.11
C LEU A 770 8.30 23.01 -8.25
N GLY A 771 8.85 21.80 -8.08
CA GLY A 771 8.29 20.75 -7.24
C GLY A 771 9.10 20.52 -5.96
N GLY A 772 8.80 19.42 -5.27
CA GLY A 772 9.49 19.01 -4.04
C GLY A 772 8.94 19.64 -2.76
N LEU A 773 9.58 19.32 -1.65
CA LEU A 773 9.24 19.79 -0.31
C LEU A 773 9.84 21.17 -0.05
N THR A 774 9.00 22.16 0.23
CA THR A 774 9.44 23.40 0.86
C THR A 774 9.68 23.19 2.35
N GLY A 775 10.71 23.87 2.86
CA GLY A 775 10.96 24.03 4.29
C GLY A 775 10.10 25.15 4.90
N ASP A 776 10.59 25.69 6.01
CA ASP A 776 10.06 26.91 6.63
C ASP A 776 10.14 28.08 5.62
N GLN A 777 9.09 28.89 5.53
CA GLN A 777 8.99 30.06 4.65
C GLN A 777 9.31 31.39 5.36
N GLY A 778 9.70 31.37 6.65
CA GLY A 778 9.97 32.57 7.43
C GLY A 778 10.96 33.57 6.81
N LEU A 779 12.03 33.08 6.17
CA LEU A 779 13.02 33.92 5.47
C LEU A 779 12.44 34.63 4.23
N SER A 780 11.54 33.93 3.51
CA SER A 780 10.79 34.49 2.39
C SER A 780 9.77 35.52 2.88
N ASP A 781 9.04 35.18 3.96
CA ASP A 781 7.96 35.97 4.54
C ASP A 781 8.43 37.35 5.05
N GLU A 782 9.67 37.49 5.54
CA GLU A 782 10.29 38.78 5.90
C GLU A 782 10.27 39.82 4.76
N ASN A 783 10.18 39.35 3.51
CA ASN A 783 10.25 40.17 2.30
C ASN A 783 8.94 40.16 1.50
N CYS A 784 7.82 39.71 2.10
CA CYS A 784 6.52 39.58 1.46
C CYS A 784 5.43 40.41 2.15
N LEU A 785 4.34 40.73 1.44
CA LEU A 785 3.09 41.15 2.10
C LEU A 785 2.35 39.91 2.61
N ILE A 786 2.24 39.79 3.94
CA ILE A 786 1.60 38.66 4.60
C ILE A 786 0.17 39.02 4.99
N TYR A 787 -0.80 38.16 4.69
CA TYR A 787 -2.16 38.25 5.20
C TYR A 787 -2.54 36.92 5.86
N GLN A 788 -3.01 36.95 7.11
CA GLN A 788 -3.32 35.73 7.85
C GLN A 788 -4.61 35.81 8.66
N THR A 789 -5.26 34.66 8.83
CA THR A 789 -6.45 34.51 9.65
C THR A 789 -6.11 34.58 11.14
N ASP A 790 -7.13 34.77 11.97
CA ASP A 790 -7.04 34.34 13.36
C ASP A 790 -7.15 32.80 13.48
N PRO A 791 -6.78 32.21 14.64
CA PRO A 791 -6.68 30.75 14.76
C PRO A 791 -8.04 30.11 14.46
N ILE A 792 -8.06 29.15 13.55
CA ILE A 792 -9.29 28.55 13.04
C ILE A 792 -9.95 27.76 14.19
N GLN A 793 -11.27 27.94 14.35
CA GLN A 793 -12.05 27.38 15.46
C GLN A 793 -12.75 26.05 15.13
N GLU A 794 -12.80 25.66 13.84
CA GLU A 794 -13.31 24.38 13.35
C GLU A 794 -12.29 23.71 12.41
N THR A 795 -12.23 22.37 12.38
CA THR A 795 -11.35 21.65 11.45
C THR A 795 -11.93 21.70 10.04
N ILE A 796 -11.19 22.28 9.09
CA ILE A 796 -11.60 22.40 7.68
C ILE A 796 -10.68 21.58 6.76
N GLU A 797 -11.28 20.94 5.76
CA GLU A 797 -10.53 20.33 4.65
C GLU A 797 -10.57 21.27 3.44
N ILE A 798 -9.48 21.34 2.70
CA ILE A 798 -9.41 22.06 1.42
C ILE A 798 -8.90 21.08 0.36
N VAL A 799 -9.58 21.04 -0.78
CA VAL A 799 -9.17 20.26 -1.96
C VAL A 799 -9.30 21.18 -3.18
N GLY A 800 -8.16 21.47 -3.79
CA GLY A 800 -7.81 22.81 -4.26
C GLY A 800 -7.06 23.62 -3.16
N PHE A 801 -6.86 24.93 -3.36
CA PHE A 801 -5.87 25.84 -2.73
C PHE A 801 -6.25 26.37 -1.32
N VAL A 802 -5.40 26.58 -0.31
CA VAL A 802 -3.92 26.73 -0.23
C VAL A 802 -3.34 25.95 0.99
N ASN A 803 -2.37 26.50 1.75
CA ASN A 803 -1.76 25.86 2.95
C ASN A 803 -2.12 26.52 4.29
N VAL A 804 -1.80 25.85 5.40
CA VAL A 804 -0.60 26.23 6.20
C VAL A 804 -0.32 25.31 7.39
N SER A 805 0.97 25.01 7.57
CA SER A 805 1.69 25.13 8.86
C SER A 805 3.16 25.46 8.56
N LEU A 806 3.44 26.76 8.33
CA LEU A 806 4.66 27.40 7.78
C LEU A 806 5.40 26.76 6.59
N GLN A 807 4.81 25.72 5.99
CA GLN A 807 5.19 25.11 4.72
C GLN A 807 4.42 25.75 3.55
N LEU A 808 4.87 25.56 2.30
CA LEU A 808 4.09 25.84 1.08
C LEU A 808 3.33 24.59 0.62
N VAL A 809 2.01 24.69 0.41
CA VAL A 809 1.21 23.62 -0.26
C VAL A 809 1.23 23.84 -1.76
N THR A 810 1.06 25.10 -2.14
CA THR A 810 1.02 25.59 -3.51
C THR A 810 1.36 27.07 -3.53
N THR A 811 1.87 27.50 -4.68
CA THR A 811 2.01 28.88 -5.11
C THR A 811 1.18 29.06 -6.41
N GLY A 812 1.36 30.21 -7.05
CA GLY A 812 0.95 30.55 -8.40
C GLY A 812 1.38 32.00 -8.65
N ALA A 813 1.91 32.27 -9.83
CA ALA A 813 2.37 33.59 -10.25
C ALA A 813 1.62 34.03 -11.52
N ILE A 814 2.02 35.18 -12.07
CA ILE A 814 1.68 35.59 -13.43
C ILE A 814 2.66 36.65 -13.91
N ASN A 815 3.10 36.55 -15.16
CA ASN A 815 3.78 37.66 -15.81
C ASN A 815 2.78 38.80 -16.07
N GLY A 816 2.94 39.94 -15.38
CA GLY A 816 2.02 41.08 -15.46
C GLY A 816 1.82 41.64 -16.88
N ALA A 817 2.80 41.49 -17.78
CA ALA A 817 2.64 41.87 -19.19
C ALA A 817 1.70 40.92 -19.96
N GLN A 818 1.51 39.70 -19.46
CA GLN A 818 0.65 38.65 -20.01
C GLN A 818 -0.67 38.47 -19.22
N ARG A 819 -1.07 39.49 -18.44
CA ARG A 819 -2.39 39.57 -17.77
C ARG A 819 -3.58 39.53 -18.75
N GLN A 820 -3.34 39.84 -20.01
CA GLN A 820 -4.33 39.89 -21.09
C GLN A 820 -3.76 39.37 -22.42
N MET A 821 -4.62 39.22 -23.42
CA MET A 821 -4.28 38.80 -24.78
C MET A 821 -4.76 39.84 -25.79
N PRO A 822 -3.89 40.41 -26.66
CA PRO A 822 -2.44 40.20 -26.72
C PRO A 822 -1.70 40.77 -25.49
N PRO A 823 -0.48 40.30 -25.19
CA PRO A 823 0.36 40.87 -24.14
C PRO A 823 0.59 42.38 -24.32
N ALA A 824 0.65 43.10 -23.20
CA ALA A 824 0.88 44.55 -23.18
C ALA A 824 1.63 44.95 -21.90
N ASN A 825 2.51 45.95 -21.98
CA ASN A 825 3.27 46.41 -20.82
C ASN A 825 2.36 46.92 -19.68
N LEU A 826 2.93 47.04 -18.49
CA LEU A 826 2.32 47.75 -17.36
C LEU A 826 2.72 49.23 -17.44
N GLU A 827 1.77 50.14 -17.29
CA GLU A 827 2.04 51.57 -17.16
C GLU A 827 2.39 51.92 -15.70
N PRO A 828 3.49 52.64 -15.43
CA PRO A 828 3.85 53.05 -14.07
C PRO A 828 2.74 53.87 -13.40
N ASN A 829 2.42 53.51 -12.15
CA ASN A 829 1.34 54.10 -11.34
C ASN A 829 -0.11 53.83 -11.84
N HIS A 830 -0.30 52.96 -12.83
CA HIS A 830 -1.63 52.50 -13.26
C HIS A 830 -2.07 51.27 -12.46
N PRO A 831 -3.25 51.26 -11.80
CA PRO A 831 -3.74 50.10 -11.06
C PRO A 831 -4.33 49.04 -12.00
N TYR A 832 -3.92 47.78 -11.86
CA TYR A 832 -4.43 46.67 -12.67
C TYR A 832 -5.04 45.58 -11.79
N ILE A 833 -6.21 45.07 -12.20
CA ILE A 833 -6.78 43.83 -11.65
C ILE A 833 -6.00 42.66 -12.24
N ILE A 834 -5.46 41.79 -11.39
CA ILE A 834 -4.66 40.63 -11.78
C ILE A 834 -5.23 39.38 -11.11
N THR A 835 -5.69 38.43 -11.91
CA THR A 835 -6.20 37.14 -11.42
C THR A 835 -5.10 36.08 -11.51
N ILE A 836 -4.69 35.54 -10.35
CA ILE A 836 -3.69 34.46 -10.25
C ILE A 836 -4.42 33.15 -9.97
N ARG A 837 -4.19 32.11 -10.80
CA ARG A 837 -4.60 30.74 -10.50
C ARG A 837 -3.47 30.04 -9.76
N LEU A 838 -3.73 29.62 -8.53
CA LEU A 838 -2.82 28.78 -7.74
C LEU A 838 -2.90 27.31 -8.20
N ARG A 839 -1.88 26.50 -7.92
CA ARG A 839 -1.80 25.09 -8.38
C ARG A 839 -2.53 24.09 -7.46
N PHE A 840 -2.97 22.96 -8.02
CA PHE A 840 -3.80 21.95 -7.34
C PHE A 840 -3.18 21.40 -6.04
N THR A 841 -4.03 21.10 -5.05
CA THR A 841 -3.58 20.58 -3.76
C THR A 841 -4.69 19.91 -2.94
N THR A 842 -4.31 19.28 -1.83
CA THR A 842 -5.15 18.89 -0.69
C THR A 842 -4.47 19.36 0.60
N TRP A 843 -5.25 19.77 1.60
CA TRP A 843 -4.77 20.01 2.98
C TRP A 843 -5.92 19.94 4.00
N THR A 844 -5.64 19.55 5.24
CA THR A 844 -6.56 19.67 6.39
C THR A 844 -5.95 20.63 7.41
N TYR A 845 -6.73 21.62 7.82
CA TYR A 845 -6.37 22.58 8.87
C TYR A 845 -7.08 22.17 10.16
N PHE A 846 -6.32 21.92 11.21
CA PHE A 846 -6.86 21.63 12.53
C PHE A 846 -7.14 22.91 13.32
N ILE A 847 -7.93 22.79 14.39
CA ILE A 847 -8.20 23.88 15.33
C ILE A 847 -6.87 24.46 15.82
N GLY A 848 -6.74 25.79 15.79
CA GLY A 848 -5.50 26.50 16.14
C GLY A 848 -4.55 26.79 14.97
N HIS A 849 -4.70 26.14 13.81
CA HIS A 849 -4.01 26.55 12.58
C HIS A 849 -4.44 27.97 12.16
N ARG A 850 -3.67 28.60 11.26
CA ARG A 850 -4.08 29.82 10.53
C ARG A 850 -3.94 29.56 9.03
N ILE A 851 -4.77 30.20 8.21
CA ILE A 851 -4.49 30.32 6.77
C ILE A 851 -3.61 31.55 6.58
N ARG A 852 -2.55 31.44 5.77
CA ARG A 852 -1.67 32.56 5.38
C ARG A 852 -1.61 32.65 3.86
N VAL A 853 -1.66 33.87 3.35
CA VAL A 853 -1.28 34.22 1.98
C VAL A 853 -0.06 35.14 2.08
N ALA A 854 1.01 34.78 1.38
CA ALA A 854 2.18 35.64 1.17
C ALA A 854 2.14 36.15 -0.27
N ILE A 855 2.36 37.45 -0.46
CA ILE A 855 2.42 38.09 -1.78
C ILE A 855 3.82 38.67 -1.96
N SER A 856 4.51 38.20 -3.00
CA SER A 856 5.81 38.69 -3.44
C SER A 856 5.73 39.22 -4.87
N ASN A 857 6.70 40.05 -5.26
CA ASN A 857 6.93 40.49 -6.63
C ASN A 857 8.15 39.80 -7.29
N SER A 858 8.86 38.90 -6.59
CA SER A 858 9.90 38.01 -7.15
C SER A 858 9.90 36.62 -6.48
N MET A 859 10.39 35.60 -7.19
CA MET A 859 10.55 34.23 -6.68
C MET A 859 11.77 33.54 -7.32
N PHE A 860 12.93 34.20 -7.29
CA PHE A 860 14.17 33.76 -7.94
C PHE A 860 14.96 32.78 -7.05
N PRO A 861 15.51 31.67 -7.56
CA PRO A 861 15.74 31.37 -8.98
C PRO A 861 14.63 30.55 -9.66
N THR A 862 13.54 30.25 -8.97
CA THR A 862 12.43 29.48 -9.55
C THR A 862 11.72 30.24 -10.68
N TYR A 863 11.55 31.55 -10.57
CA TYR A 863 11.07 32.43 -11.64
C TYR A 863 12.12 33.50 -11.97
N TRP A 864 12.33 33.76 -13.27
CA TRP A 864 13.28 34.77 -13.71
C TRP A 864 12.85 36.18 -13.29
N PRO A 865 13.77 37.03 -12.78
CA PRO A 865 13.40 38.30 -12.16
C PRO A 865 13.05 39.36 -13.21
N SER A 866 12.27 40.37 -12.78
CA SER A 866 12.10 41.61 -13.53
C SER A 866 13.46 42.32 -13.66
N PRO A 867 13.85 42.82 -14.85
CA PRO A 867 15.03 43.66 -14.99
C PRO A 867 14.81 45.08 -14.45
N PHE A 868 13.59 45.44 -14.07
CA PHE A 868 13.22 46.77 -13.58
C PHE A 868 13.10 46.78 -12.05
N ALA A 869 13.87 47.67 -11.41
CA ALA A 869 13.60 48.08 -10.03
C ALA A 869 12.29 48.87 -9.97
N MET A 870 11.40 48.50 -9.06
CA MET A 870 10.05 49.05 -8.93
C MET A 870 9.55 48.92 -7.49
N ASN A 871 8.53 49.69 -7.11
CA ASN A 871 7.72 49.40 -5.93
C ASN A 871 6.32 49.01 -6.42
N THR A 872 5.76 47.94 -5.84
CA THR A 872 4.45 47.40 -6.21
C THR A 872 3.46 47.66 -5.08
N SER A 873 2.34 48.32 -5.38
CA SER A 873 1.31 48.68 -4.40
C SER A 873 0.04 47.86 -4.61
N LEU A 874 -0.47 47.27 -3.52
CA LEU A 874 -1.68 46.48 -3.47
C LEU A 874 -2.81 47.32 -2.84
N PHE A 875 -3.78 47.70 -3.65
CA PHE A 875 -4.96 48.46 -3.24
C PHE A 875 -5.97 47.52 -2.59
N LEU A 876 -6.29 47.70 -1.31
CA LEU A 876 -7.13 46.77 -0.53
C LEU A 876 -8.63 46.99 -0.81
N GLU A 877 -9.07 46.55 -1.98
CA GLU A 877 -10.45 46.67 -2.45
C GLU A 877 -11.22 45.35 -2.32
N PRO A 878 -12.39 45.30 -1.64
CA PRO A 878 -13.17 44.07 -1.47
C PRO A 878 -13.59 43.37 -2.77
N SER A 879 -13.74 44.12 -3.86
CA SER A 879 -14.12 43.60 -5.18
C SER A 879 -13.00 42.86 -5.92
N THR A 880 -11.74 43.05 -5.52
CA THR A 880 -10.57 42.64 -6.31
C THR A 880 -9.44 42.01 -5.47
N THR A 881 -9.32 42.34 -4.18
CA THR A 881 -8.27 41.83 -3.27
C THR A 881 -8.82 40.76 -2.33
N LEU A 882 -9.01 39.57 -2.89
CA LEU A 882 -9.61 38.42 -2.22
C LEU A 882 -8.92 37.11 -2.63
N ILE A 883 -9.15 36.07 -1.85
CA ILE A 883 -8.84 34.69 -2.20
C ILE A 883 -10.10 33.82 -2.04
N ASP A 884 -10.37 32.99 -3.04
CA ASP A 884 -11.49 32.05 -3.07
C ASP A 884 -10.97 30.64 -2.77
N LEU A 885 -11.30 30.11 -1.58
CA LEU A 885 -10.82 28.82 -1.11
C LEU A 885 -11.84 27.70 -1.40
N PRO A 886 -11.48 26.63 -2.13
CA PRO A 886 -12.33 25.45 -2.35
C PRO A 886 -12.35 24.53 -1.11
N VAL A 887 -13.16 24.93 -0.14
CA VAL A 887 -13.30 24.27 1.16
C VAL A 887 -14.31 23.13 1.09
N ILE A 888 -14.04 22.07 1.84
CA ILE A 888 -14.86 20.86 1.93
C ILE A 888 -15.22 20.61 3.41
N PRO A 889 -16.49 20.31 3.74
CA PRO A 889 -16.87 19.90 5.08
C PRO A 889 -16.17 18.60 5.49
N ALA A 890 -15.51 18.60 6.64
CA ALA A 890 -14.91 17.41 7.23
C ALA A 890 -16.00 16.36 7.52
N MET A 891 -15.93 15.21 6.85
CA MET A 891 -16.93 14.14 6.96
C MET A 891 -16.46 13.00 7.83
N SER A 892 -17.34 12.52 8.72
CA SER A 892 -17.11 11.36 9.59
C SER A 892 -17.23 10.00 8.87
N SER A 893 -17.77 9.97 7.64
CA SER A 893 -17.92 8.74 6.85
C SER A 893 -17.92 8.99 5.35
N ILE A 894 -16.77 8.79 4.72
CA ILE A 894 -16.62 8.51 3.29
C ILE A 894 -16.01 7.11 3.18
N PRO A 895 -16.39 6.27 2.19
CA PRO A 895 -15.76 4.97 2.00
C PRO A 895 -14.25 5.11 1.78
N SER A 896 -13.46 4.76 2.80
CA SER A 896 -12.02 4.56 2.64
C SER A 896 -11.77 3.33 1.78
N SER A 897 -10.66 3.32 1.04
CA SER A 897 -10.38 2.24 0.12
C SER A 897 -10.07 0.93 0.86
N PRO A 898 -10.57 -0.24 0.40
CA PRO A 898 -10.06 -1.52 0.87
C PRO A 898 -8.58 -1.76 0.51
N LEU A 899 -7.97 -0.89 -0.31
CA LEU A 899 -6.53 -0.84 -0.58
C LEU A 899 -5.77 0.11 0.37
N PHE A 900 -6.46 1.05 1.04
CA PHE A 900 -5.88 2.12 1.87
C PHE A 900 -6.88 2.61 2.94
N THR A 901 -6.86 2.01 4.14
CA THR A 901 -7.67 2.47 5.29
C THR A 901 -6.98 3.59 6.07
N GLN A 902 -7.72 4.67 6.35
CA GLN A 902 -7.30 5.81 7.18
C GLN A 902 -7.19 5.49 8.68
N GLN A 903 -6.47 6.36 9.40
CA GLN A 903 -6.36 6.35 10.86
C GLN A 903 -6.39 7.80 11.40
N GLN A 904 -7.07 8.04 12.53
CA GLN A 904 -6.95 9.27 13.31
C GLN A 904 -5.83 9.15 14.35
N VAL A 905 -5.14 10.26 14.63
CA VAL A 905 -4.11 10.39 15.69
C VAL A 905 -4.28 11.76 16.34
N SER A 906 -4.07 11.86 17.65
CA SER A 906 -4.04 13.12 18.39
C SER A 906 -2.77 13.93 18.12
N SER A 907 -2.81 15.22 18.45
CA SER A 907 -1.91 16.29 17.96
C SER A 907 -0.56 16.44 18.66
N ASP A 908 -0.29 15.68 19.72
CA ASP A 908 0.47 16.23 20.86
C ASP A 908 1.97 15.84 20.92
N ASP A 909 2.50 15.19 19.88
CA ASP A 909 3.91 14.78 19.78
C ASP A 909 4.54 15.15 18.43
N ILE A 910 5.87 15.29 18.42
CA ILE A 910 6.77 15.62 17.29
C ILE A 910 6.85 17.11 16.92
N LEU A 911 7.83 17.79 17.54
CA LEU A 911 8.52 18.96 16.98
C LEU A 911 10.03 18.68 16.89
N SER A 912 10.70 19.35 15.95
CA SER A 912 12.16 19.35 15.70
C SER A 912 12.86 18.01 15.38
N GLU A 913 13.15 17.79 14.09
CA GLU A 913 14.52 17.43 13.65
C GLU A 913 14.76 18.11 12.28
N SER A 914 15.92 18.74 12.07
CA SER A 914 16.20 19.54 10.87
C SER A 914 16.90 18.71 9.79
N PHE A 915 16.56 18.97 8.51
CA PHE A 915 17.18 18.30 7.36
C PHE A 915 18.65 18.71 7.18
N SER A 916 19.57 17.97 7.82
CA SER A 916 21.00 18.07 7.56
C SER A 916 21.70 16.72 7.81
N GLY A 917 22.65 16.36 6.95
CA GLY A 917 23.39 15.10 7.02
C GLY A 917 22.61 13.87 6.50
N GLY A 918 23.27 13.03 5.70
CA GLY A 918 22.65 11.81 5.16
C GLY A 918 22.48 10.71 6.22
N LYS A 919 21.24 10.23 6.41
CA LYS A 919 20.92 9.00 7.15
C LYS A 919 20.30 7.96 6.18
N PRO A 920 20.37 6.63 6.44
CA PRO A 920 20.19 5.62 5.38
C PRO A 920 18.74 5.31 4.97
N ARG A 921 18.53 5.34 3.65
CA ARG A 921 17.51 4.65 2.82
C ARG A 921 16.66 3.59 3.54
N ILE A 922 15.33 3.72 3.49
CA ILE A 922 14.39 2.58 3.63
C ILE A 922 13.65 2.33 2.32
N TYR A 923 14.45 2.07 1.29
CA TYR A 923 14.12 1.06 0.27
C TYR A 923 15.13 -0.06 0.40
N GLN A 924 14.68 -1.30 0.60
CA GLN A 924 15.56 -2.47 0.49
C GLN A 924 15.76 -2.87 -0.99
N LYS A 925 16.23 -1.92 -1.80
CA LYS A 925 17.03 -2.25 -2.98
C LYS A 925 18.43 -2.56 -2.46
N TYR A 926 18.69 -3.85 -2.18
CA TYR A 926 20.00 -4.30 -1.69
C TYR A 926 21.03 -4.34 -2.84
N GLU A 927 21.46 -3.16 -3.26
CA GLU A 927 22.71 -2.99 -4.01
C GLU A 927 23.88 -3.06 -3.02
N THR A 928 24.60 -4.18 -3.03
CA THR A 928 25.89 -4.33 -2.36
C THR A 928 26.89 -4.91 -3.36
N ASN A 929 27.97 -4.19 -3.63
CA ASN A 929 29.00 -4.63 -4.57
C ASN A 929 29.68 -5.91 -4.07
N LEU A 930 29.33 -7.06 -4.66
CA LEU A 930 30.23 -8.18 -5.02
C LEU A 930 29.44 -9.34 -5.67
N SER A 931 29.64 -9.53 -6.97
CA SER A 931 29.46 -10.75 -7.79
C SER A 931 28.14 -11.53 -7.84
N THR A 932 27.17 -11.40 -6.93
CA THR A 932 25.89 -12.16 -7.04
C THR A 932 24.67 -11.39 -6.53
N THR A 933 23.89 -10.80 -7.44
CA THR A 933 22.74 -9.94 -7.10
C THR A 933 21.45 -10.75 -6.94
N ILE A 934 20.87 -10.75 -5.74
CA ILE A 934 19.50 -11.23 -5.49
C ILE A 934 18.56 -10.03 -5.54
N ILE A 935 17.69 -9.98 -6.56
CA ILE A 935 16.67 -8.94 -6.71
C ILE A 935 15.38 -9.41 -6.06
N PHE A 936 14.84 -8.61 -5.14
CA PHE A 936 13.53 -8.83 -4.53
C PHE A 936 12.46 -8.03 -5.27
N GLN A 937 11.31 -8.65 -5.51
CA GLN A 937 10.14 -7.96 -6.05
C GLN A 937 8.96 -8.07 -5.08
N ARG A 938 8.46 -6.91 -4.63
CA ARG A 938 7.23 -6.83 -3.84
C ARG A 938 6.05 -7.11 -4.76
N LEU A 939 5.19 -8.02 -4.33
CA LEU A 939 3.86 -8.21 -4.91
C LEU A 939 2.83 -7.65 -3.93
N THR A 940 2.42 -6.41 -4.19
CA THR A 940 1.12 -5.94 -3.69
C THR A 940 0.05 -6.53 -4.62
N TYR A 941 -1.06 -7.02 -4.07
CA TYR A 941 -2.24 -7.37 -4.86
C TYR A 941 -2.68 -6.12 -5.67
N GLU A 942 -3.22 -6.24 -6.88
CA GLU A 942 -4.05 -7.34 -7.36
C GLU A 942 -3.69 -7.83 -8.77
N LEU A 943 -3.37 -9.12 -8.91
CA LEU A 943 -3.61 -9.94 -10.13
C LEU A 943 -3.28 -11.42 -9.87
N LEU A 944 -3.93 -11.99 -8.85
CA LEU A 944 -3.94 -13.43 -8.60
C LEU A 944 -5.39 -13.93 -8.68
N PRO A 945 -5.89 -14.33 -9.87
CA PRO A 945 -7.15 -15.07 -9.98
C PRO A 945 -7.16 -16.32 -9.08
N THR A 946 -8.34 -16.91 -8.89
CA THR A 946 -8.65 -17.92 -7.85
C THR A 946 -7.85 -19.23 -7.89
N ASN A 947 -6.92 -19.37 -8.85
CA ASN A 947 -6.09 -20.55 -9.10
C ASN A 947 -4.58 -20.22 -9.13
N ILE A 948 -4.10 -19.17 -8.44
CA ILE A 948 -2.65 -18.85 -8.36
C ILE A 948 -2.09 -18.98 -6.93
N PHE A 949 -2.32 -20.15 -6.34
CA PHE A 949 -1.21 -20.95 -5.83
C PHE A 949 -1.36 -22.32 -6.50
N ILE A 950 -0.37 -22.68 -7.33
CA ILE A 950 -0.09 -23.97 -8.02
C ILE A 950 1.43 -24.13 -7.99
#